data_AF-A0A812VHA6-F1
#
_entry.id   AF-A0A812VHA6-F1
#
_cell.length_a   1.000
_cell.length_b   1.000
_cell.length_c   1.000
_cell.angle_alpha   90.00
_cell.angle_beta   90.00
_cell.angle_gamma   90.00
#
_symmetry.space_group_name_H-M   'P 1'
#
loop_
_entity.id
_entity.type
_entity.pdbx_description
1 polymer ?
#
loop_
_entity_poly.entity_id
_entity_poly.type
_entity_poly.pdbx_seq_one_letter_code
_entity_poly.pdbx_strand_id
1 'polypeptide(L)'
;MCSRQLQIRSLADSALPVHCLSKTVRPIATWESRRLALSTAPHRSQATAAGNFVLRRHLPHGPLPSLGRDMASTCEVPTKARGGKFSQWVSKQVVDEQVPSISPSTPPALYPSDEPMQKEPLALKPMAEDEEEAFRQYMDKIGENRDGTSAGFNRKAFPWFTPKEPAKAPTVSAEVLEAAMEFKPKPRTSPKLWEVDSEGEEVPLCPRCSLPVGEFAYQGREGKQTCVHTECMAQVMSQEAQREEDARVKRENVKKEKNRREYDIGWRMDSVPKSAQWAERMGCKPAPQGLCCLVLDEASRTVKVAATAEPSAAVNLEYLLLALKVRKTASREPLFSLDPVDPQNLEKTPQKKVYEPSWLAGTSVGDVMFQADYFLKELALGEYDMPVVGMLSVFDWSEMKDKDKSWAGREWYVVKKAEIRMAEDNTLIPHVKMGVEAREQVVTKKGLEDAPVTLPHHPLKKFADAFTRNFDLIAERKSVVFHLRELAKASAMAKYLIDSKARLDPTWYVLADEIVKSTEPEAYPQIPQLWNMRGNSRIKLKEGRLVDMVTGGQSNLQAIYGGVEFGLDRFELAQRHALQGQKPSVPGVQLAQSGRPMFMPQRFQLGQRPEMPQGVDLNLDKFSLSTEERFAGRLPPCSGGVGSLEAKTVLGRAFLQALQQKSFAVKPEDQSLLLNIFKVPQCDRVEEGDAFIPPDPNLEYLTKVRSLVGEEKTLRERRKQRFSDKSFAVANPGLDFPRSWTPRFQVELEGRVSQTAPTKFGLKKLEVDEAFKRGLLENVLPAAAPEFNQVTEDGIVFRIYKIGSLEVRTMQEADEPEAIAVVFSSGTASWEGKAVDSEDVLRDRLVKCKVYVEAMEQESQLHLAKDARTGCNFYIVLETEKKNRIVTEALGAGALSWVQNPHNLEDRNSLAKLLFTADCKDEVYARDVKQFQRTLVLPPSAGLRKHYAKAVYKFVSGRSFRGKWGGKLRRFAPPPQGGNLGLAALGRSSDFLNVMWLARKSSNKADLLKPKTPAYY
;
A
#
# COMPACT_ATOMS: atom_id res chain seq x y z
N MET A 1 14.86 55.52 23.38
CA MET A 1 15.34 55.80 24.77
C MET A 1 15.81 54.51 25.42
N CYS A 2 16.82 54.60 26.28
CA CYS A 2 17.32 53.61 27.26
C CYS A 2 17.33 52.10 26.93
N SER A 3 18.56 51.62 26.68
CA SER A 3 19.04 50.27 26.97
C SER A 3 19.03 49.96 28.49
N ARG A 4 18.99 48.67 28.88
CA ARG A 4 19.90 48.09 29.89
C ARG A 4 19.91 46.55 29.93
N GLN A 5 21.06 46.01 30.36
CA GLN A 5 21.43 44.58 30.41
C GLN A 5 21.20 43.96 31.80
N LEU A 6 21.24 42.61 31.86
CA LEU A 6 21.75 41.67 32.90
C LEU A 6 20.94 40.36 32.75
N GLN A 7 21.43 39.18 32.32
CA GLN A 7 22.65 38.40 32.59
C GLN A 7 22.72 37.82 34.03
N ILE A 8 22.50 36.49 34.16
CA ILE A 8 23.31 35.47 34.88
C ILE A 8 22.47 34.20 35.23
N ARG A 9 23.05 33.01 34.96
CA ARG A 9 22.96 31.62 35.56
C ARG A 9 21.71 31.25 36.41
N SER A 10 21.17 30.02 36.39
CA SER A 10 21.81 28.68 36.45
C SER A 10 20.93 27.56 35.81
N LEU A 11 21.45 26.42 35.34
CA LEU A 11 21.56 25.10 36.04
C LEU A 11 20.48 24.81 37.11
N ALA A 12 19.97 23.58 37.30
CA ALA A 12 19.88 22.33 36.52
C ALA A 12 19.04 21.33 37.37
N ASP A 13 18.38 20.35 36.74
CA ASP A 13 17.85 19.11 37.39
C ASP A 13 16.81 19.28 38.53
N SER A 14 16.02 18.28 38.95
CA SER A 14 15.41 17.12 38.30
C SER A 14 14.30 16.56 39.23
N ALA A 15 13.63 15.47 38.81
CA ALA A 15 12.84 14.55 39.64
C ALA A 15 11.45 14.95 40.17
N LEU A 16 10.48 14.09 39.84
CA LEU A 16 9.17 13.87 40.48
C LEU A 16 9.36 13.28 41.91
N PRO A 17 8.36 13.34 42.82
CA PRO A 17 7.44 12.19 42.92
C PRO A 17 5.99 12.50 43.37
N VAL A 18 5.21 11.42 43.52
CA VAL A 18 3.75 11.29 43.64
C VAL A 18 3.27 11.24 45.11
N HIS A 19 2.19 11.96 45.50
CA HIS A 19 0.93 11.39 46.05
C HIS A 19 -0.07 12.39 46.70
N CYS A 20 -1.35 12.22 46.32
CA CYS A 20 -2.61 12.28 47.07
C CYS A 20 -2.93 13.31 48.20
N LEU A 21 -4.15 13.88 48.06
CA LEU A 21 -5.18 14.18 49.08
C LEU A 21 -5.22 15.54 49.84
N SER A 22 -5.97 16.47 49.25
CA SER A 22 -7.24 17.02 49.79
C SER A 22 -7.32 18.43 50.43
N LYS A 23 -8.47 19.07 50.10
CA LYS A 23 -9.24 20.16 50.77
C LYS A 23 -9.11 21.62 50.32
N THR A 24 -10.30 22.14 49.92
CA THR A 24 -10.79 23.55 49.96
C THR A 24 -10.11 24.57 49.03
N VAL A 25 -10.81 25.51 48.38
CA VAL A 25 -11.96 26.35 48.82
C VAL A 25 -13.14 26.42 47.83
N ARG A 26 -14.29 26.87 48.37
CA ARG A 26 -15.70 26.86 47.93
C ARG A 26 -16.08 27.50 46.57
N PRO A 27 -17.22 27.07 45.99
CA PRO A 27 -18.10 27.87 45.12
C PRO A 27 -19.22 28.59 45.90
N ILE A 28 -19.98 29.43 45.20
CA ILE A 28 -21.31 29.97 45.58
C ILE A 28 -22.26 29.61 44.42
N ALA A 29 -23.53 29.25 44.57
CA ALA A 29 -24.36 28.55 45.56
C ALA A 29 -25.81 28.85 45.11
N THR A 30 -26.65 27.83 45.04
CA THR A 30 -28.07 27.88 44.64
C THR A 30 -28.98 28.16 45.83
N TRP A 31 -30.31 28.27 45.59
CA TRP A 31 -31.45 27.66 46.33
C TRP A 31 -32.77 28.29 45.82
N GLU A 32 -33.78 27.57 45.31
CA GLU A 32 -34.75 26.63 45.92
C GLU A 32 -35.94 27.26 46.69
N SER A 33 -37.20 27.08 46.20
CA SER A 33 -38.33 26.50 46.97
C SER A 33 -39.75 26.50 46.32
N ARG A 34 -40.41 25.32 46.35
CA ARG A 34 -41.82 24.98 46.74
C ARG A 34 -43.10 25.63 46.13
N ARG A 35 -43.88 24.79 45.42
CA ARG A 35 -45.32 24.36 45.53
C ARG A 35 -46.51 25.31 45.86
N LEU A 36 -47.68 24.94 45.27
CA LEU A 36 -49.12 25.25 45.56
C LEU A 36 -49.66 26.61 45.03
N ALA A 37 -50.93 26.80 44.59
CA ALA A 37 -52.06 25.91 44.19
C ALA A 37 -53.20 26.74 43.51
N LEU A 38 -54.29 26.08 43.05
CA LEU A 38 -55.62 26.64 42.63
C LEU A 38 -55.65 27.38 41.25
N SER A 39 -56.75 27.45 40.47
CA SER A 39 -58.06 26.74 40.42
C SER A 39 -58.79 27.03 39.08
N THR A 40 -59.75 26.17 38.69
CA THR A 40 -60.99 26.37 37.88
C THR A 40 -61.15 25.49 36.63
N ALA A 41 -62.28 24.75 36.61
CA ALA A 41 -62.93 24.19 35.42
C ALA A 41 -64.19 25.07 35.09
N PRO A 42 -64.98 24.86 34.00
CA PRO A 42 -65.92 23.72 33.97
C PRO A 42 -66.38 23.15 32.59
N HIS A 43 -66.66 21.83 32.59
CA HIS A 43 -67.82 21.10 31.99
C HIS A 43 -68.26 21.07 30.49
N ARG A 44 -68.83 19.87 30.18
CA ARG A 44 -69.74 19.42 29.08
C ARG A 44 -69.08 19.05 27.74
N SER A 45 -69.50 17.98 27.04
CA SER A 45 -70.50 16.91 27.33
C SER A 45 -70.30 15.64 26.48
N GLN A 46 -70.93 14.53 26.87
CA GLN A 46 -70.90 13.21 26.21
C GLN A 46 -71.91 13.07 25.05
N ALA A 47 -71.64 12.16 24.09
CA ALA A 47 -72.57 11.22 23.42
C ALA A 47 -71.79 10.45 22.32
N THR A 48 -71.55 9.14 22.34
CA THR A 48 -72.46 7.97 22.13
C THR A 48 -73.29 7.98 20.84
N ALA A 49 -72.94 7.10 19.89
CA ALA A 49 -73.89 6.22 19.19
C ALA A 49 -73.14 5.10 18.44
N ALA A 50 -73.65 3.87 18.53
CA ALA A 50 -73.24 2.74 17.70
C ALA A 50 -74.27 2.49 16.58
N GLY A 51 -73.86 1.82 15.50
CA GLY A 51 -74.75 1.49 14.38
C GLY A 51 -74.23 0.34 13.53
N ASN A 52 -74.51 -0.90 13.94
CA ASN A 52 -74.32 -2.08 13.10
C ASN A 52 -75.40 -2.13 12.01
N PHE A 53 -75.04 -2.52 10.78
CA PHE A 53 -75.92 -3.33 9.92
C PHE A 53 -75.11 -4.29 9.05
N VAL A 54 -75.73 -5.42 8.70
CA VAL A 54 -75.06 -6.70 8.40
C VAL A 54 -75.75 -7.43 7.24
N LEU A 55 -75.00 -8.27 6.52
CA LEU A 55 -75.38 -9.38 5.58
C LEU A 55 -75.24 -9.20 4.05
N ARG A 56 -74.39 -10.09 3.48
CA ARG A 56 -74.63 -10.98 2.30
C ARG A 56 -74.67 -10.35 0.87
N ARG A 57 -74.24 -11.04 -0.21
CA ARG A 57 -73.49 -12.32 -0.43
C ARG A 57 -73.05 -12.43 -1.92
N HIS A 58 -72.31 -13.50 -2.23
CA HIS A 58 -72.16 -14.19 -3.54
C HIS A 58 -71.08 -13.76 -4.57
N LEU A 59 -69.99 -14.55 -4.56
CA LEU A 59 -69.30 -15.14 -5.74
C LEU A 59 -70.21 -16.19 -6.42
N PRO A 60 -70.03 -16.57 -7.73
CA PRO A 60 -69.02 -17.60 -8.10
C PRO A 60 -68.37 -17.57 -9.53
N HIS A 61 -67.15 -18.14 -9.59
CA HIS A 61 -66.49 -19.00 -10.62
C HIS A 61 -66.69 -18.90 -12.16
N GLY A 62 -65.58 -18.59 -12.88
CA GLY A 62 -64.95 -19.37 -13.99
C GLY A 62 -65.67 -19.57 -15.35
N PRO A 63 -65.07 -20.28 -16.34
CA PRO A 63 -63.70 -20.85 -16.43
C PRO A 63 -62.94 -20.60 -17.78
N LEU A 64 -61.73 -21.19 -17.92
CA LEU A 64 -60.98 -21.43 -19.18
C LEU A 64 -61.49 -22.70 -19.90
N PRO A 65 -61.19 -22.90 -21.21
CA PRO A 65 -60.19 -23.93 -21.58
C PRO A 65 -59.30 -23.56 -22.80
N SER A 66 -58.61 -24.55 -23.38
CA SER A 66 -57.32 -24.44 -24.08
C SER A 66 -57.24 -25.14 -25.46
N LEU A 67 -56.06 -25.01 -26.11
CA LEU A 67 -55.45 -25.84 -27.18
C LEU A 67 -55.90 -25.64 -28.65
N GLY A 68 -54.89 -25.54 -29.53
CA GLY A 68 -54.98 -25.56 -31.00
C GLY A 68 -53.62 -25.21 -31.62
N ARG A 69 -53.18 -25.91 -32.68
CA ARG A 69 -51.79 -25.89 -33.21
C ARG A 69 -51.76 -25.76 -34.74
N ASP A 70 -50.58 -25.34 -35.23
CA ASP A 70 -49.96 -25.62 -36.55
C ASP A 70 -50.38 -24.88 -37.85
N MET A 71 -49.35 -24.22 -38.41
CA MET A 71 -48.90 -24.14 -39.82
C MET A 71 -49.85 -23.80 -40.98
N ALA A 72 -49.53 -22.72 -41.72
CA ALA A 72 -49.02 -22.78 -43.11
C ALA A 72 -48.64 -21.38 -43.69
N SER A 73 -47.55 -21.36 -44.49
CA SER A 73 -47.25 -20.65 -45.76
C SER A 73 -48.19 -19.53 -46.31
N THR A 74 -47.82 -18.57 -47.17
CA THR A 74 -46.67 -18.40 -48.12
C THR A 74 -46.71 -17.00 -48.76
N CYS A 75 -45.60 -16.53 -49.37
CA CYS A 75 -45.53 -15.50 -50.42
C CYS A 75 -45.98 -14.05 -50.07
N GLU A 76 -45.60 -12.98 -50.76
CA GLU A 76 -44.45 -12.63 -51.63
C GLU A 76 -44.40 -11.08 -51.68
N VAL A 77 -43.22 -10.47 -51.82
CA VAL A 77 -43.09 -9.00 -52.04
C VAL A 77 -42.22 -8.78 -53.28
N PRO A 78 -42.65 -7.94 -54.25
CA PRO A 78 -42.03 -7.91 -55.57
C PRO A 78 -40.74 -7.09 -55.67
N THR A 79 -39.99 -7.42 -56.71
CA THR A 79 -38.69 -6.88 -57.09
C THR A 79 -38.72 -5.45 -57.67
N LYS A 80 -37.59 -4.75 -57.55
CA LYS A 80 -37.07 -3.86 -58.62
C LYS A 80 -35.56 -3.65 -58.51
N ALA A 81 -34.91 -3.43 -59.64
CA ALA A 81 -33.47 -3.70 -59.84
C ALA A 81 -32.65 -2.47 -60.25
N ARG A 82 -31.32 -2.54 -60.03
CA ARG A 82 -30.15 -1.91 -60.71
C ARG A 82 -28.93 -2.09 -59.78
N GLY A 83 -27.69 -2.43 -60.21
CA GLY A 83 -27.16 -2.85 -61.51
C GLY A 83 -25.61 -2.77 -61.53
N GLY A 84 -24.90 -3.71 -62.19
CA GLY A 84 -23.43 -3.78 -62.30
C GLY A 84 -22.81 -4.85 -61.39
N LYS A 85 -22.23 -5.97 -61.88
CA LYS A 85 -20.95 -6.16 -62.63
C LYS A 85 -19.74 -5.62 -61.85
N PHE A 86 -18.64 -6.34 -61.59
CA PHE A 86 -18.10 -7.67 -61.97
C PHE A 86 -17.11 -8.11 -60.84
N SER A 87 -16.48 -9.30 -60.74
CA SER A 87 -16.36 -10.50 -61.59
C SER A 87 -15.94 -11.76 -60.77
N GLN A 88 -15.79 -12.89 -61.47
CA GLN A 88 -15.20 -14.20 -61.12
C GLN A 88 -13.67 -14.10 -60.85
N TRP A 89 -12.91 -15.09 -60.33
CA TRP A 89 -12.91 -16.58 -60.39
C TRP A 89 -12.70 -17.23 -58.99
N VAL A 90 -12.83 -18.54 -58.65
CA VAL A 90 -12.81 -19.86 -59.35
C VAL A 90 -11.37 -20.43 -59.54
N SER A 91 -10.96 -21.68 -59.23
CA SER A 91 -11.65 -22.93 -58.82
C SER A 91 -10.80 -23.85 -57.89
N LYS A 92 -11.47 -24.87 -57.36
CA LYS A 92 -11.02 -26.17 -56.77
C LYS A 92 -9.80 -26.85 -57.44
N GLN A 93 -9.02 -27.64 -56.66
CA GLN A 93 -9.06 -29.12 -56.69
C GLN A 93 -8.26 -29.81 -55.54
N VAL A 94 -8.26 -31.15 -55.52
CA VAL A 94 -7.90 -32.07 -54.41
C VAL A 94 -6.91 -33.14 -54.94
N VAL A 95 -6.11 -33.78 -54.07
CA VAL A 95 -5.74 -35.24 -54.02
C VAL A 95 -4.30 -35.53 -53.55
N ASP A 96 -4.22 -36.34 -52.48
CA ASP A 96 -3.25 -37.36 -51.99
C ASP A 96 -1.74 -37.16 -51.69
N GLU A 97 -1.40 -37.76 -50.53
CA GLU A 97 -0.20 -38.49 -50.05
C GLU A 97 1.23 -38.08 -50.45
N GLN A 98 2.05 -37.80 -49.42
CA GLN A 98 3.09 -38.74 -48.95
C GLN A 98 3.72 -38.32 -47.59
N VAL A 99 4.15 -39.30 -46.80
CA VAL A 99 4.81 -39.13 -45.48
C VAL A 99 6.33 -39.25 -45.62
N PRO A 100 7.10 -38.38 -44.95
CA PRO A 100 8.24 -38.88 -44.20
C PRO A 100 8.38 -38.26 -42.79
N SER A 101 8.90 -39.07 -41.88
CA SER A 101 9.11 -38.78 -40.45
C SER A 101 10.33 -37.89 -40.18
N ILE A 102 10.18 -36.79 -39.43
CA ILE A 102 11.29 -36.07 -38.78
C ILE A 102 10.89 -35.67 -37.33
N SER A 103 11.90 -35.58 -36.45
CA SER A 103 11.89 -35.38 -35.00
C SER A 103 11.05 -34.21 -34.44
N PRO A 104 10.64 -34.26 -33.15
CA PRO A 104 9.86 -33.21 -32.51
C PRO A 104 10.70 -31.95 -32.21
N SER A 105 10.64 -30.98 -33.11
CA SER A 105 11.03 -29.60 -32.84
C SER A 105 9.96 -28.89 -31.98
N THR A 106 10.39 -28.21 -30.92
CA THR A 106 9.55 -27.40 -30.03
C THR A 106 8.68 -26.41 -30.83
N PRO A 107 7.36 -26.32 -30.59
CA PRO A 107 6.52 -25.31 -31.24
C PRO A 107 6.87 -23.91 -30.71
N PRO A 108 6.91 -22.88 -31.58
CA PRO A 108 7.22 -21.52 -31.16
C PRO A 108 6.09 -20.96 -30.30
N ALA A 109 6.46 -20.32 -29.19
CA ALA A 109 5.50 -19.64 -28.35
C ALA A 109 5.05 -18.32 -29.02
N LEU A 110 3.88 -18.34 -29.64
CA LEU A 110 3.15 -17.14 -30.07
C LEU A 110 2.62 -16.41 -28.82
N TYR A 111 3.52 -15.70 -28.14
CA TYR A 111 3.13 -14.55 -27.33
C TYR A 111 3.09 -13.32 -28.25
N PRO A 112 1.99 -12.55 -28.30
CA PRO A 112 2.11 -11.17 -28.68
C PRO A 112 2.99 -10.50 -27.61
N SER A 113 4.13 -9.97 -28.02
CA SER A 113 4.88 -9.05 -27.18
C SER A 113 4.03 -7.80 -26.97
N ASP A 114 3.61 -7.56 -25.73
CA ASP A 114 3.18 -6.23 -25.27
C ASP A 114 4.39 -5.29 -25.29
N GLU A 115 4.93 -5.00 -26.47
CA GLU A 115 5.69 -3.78 -26.68
C GLU A 115 4.71 -2.62 -26.49
N PRO A 116 5.04 -1.60 -25.68
CA PRO A 116 4.19 -0.44 -25.55
C PRO A 116 4.08 0.19 -26.93
N MET A 117 2.89 0.11 -27.53
CA MET A 117 2.63 0.64 -28.86
C MET A 117 2.91 2.14 -28.83
N GLN A 118 4.09 2.52 -29.32
CA GLN A 118 4.53 3.91 -29.41
C GLN A 118 3.61 4.58 -30.42
N LYS A 119 2.48 5.10 -29.94
CA LYS A 119 1.63 6.01 -30.71
C LYS A 119 2.53 7.16 -31.12
N GLU A 120 2.81 7.28 -32.42
CA GLU A 120 3.42 8.49 -32.95
C GLU A 120 2.63 9.69 -32.40
N PRO A 121 3.32 10.74 -31.91
CA PRO A 121 2.64 11.91 -31.39
C PRO A 121 1.87 12.57 -32.54
N LEU A 122 0.57 12.28 -32.61
CA LEU A 122 -0.39 12.94 -33.48
C LEU A 122 -0.14 14.44 -33.40
N ALA A 123 0.24 15.05 -34.52
CA ALA A 123 0.58 16.47 -34.57
C ALA A 123 -0.57 17.28 -33.97
N LEU A 124 -0.31 17.88 -32.79
CA LEU A 124 -1.32 18.61 -32.04
C LEU A 124 -1.88 19.71 -32.94
N LYS A 125 -3.19 19.65 -33.22
CA LYS A 125 -3.87 20.72 -33.94
C LYS A 125 -3.68 22.02 -33.15
N PRO A 126 -3.45 23.16 -33.83
CA PRO A 126 -3.48 24.44 -33.15
C PRO A 126 -4.84 24.60 -32.47
N MET A 127 -4.83 25.09 -31.23
CA MET A 127 -6.02 25.39 -30.45
C MET A 127 -6.88 26.42 -31.18
N ALA A 128 -8.20 26.31 -31.13
CA ALA A 128 -9.07 27.31 -31.76
C ALA A 128 -8.97 28.65 -31.03
N GLU A 129 -9.18 29.77 -31.73
CA GLU A 129 -9.14 31.12 -31.13
C GLU A 129 -10.17 31.26 -29.99
N ASP A 130 -11.38 30.74 -30.19
CA ASP A 130 -12.42 30.64 -29.15
C ASP A 130 -11.92 29.79 -27.95
N GLU A 131 -11.26 28.65 -28.19
CA GLU A 131 -10.74 27.78 -27.12
C GLU A 131 -9.62 28.46 -26.32
N GLU A 132 -8.75 29.24 -26.98
CA GLU A 132 -7.70 30.02 -26.33
C GLU A 132 -8.27 31.14 -25.46
N GLU A 133 -9.28 31.87 -25.96
CA GLU A 133 -9.96 32.92 -25.18
C GLU A 133 -10.74 32.35 -23.99
N ALA A 134 -11.43 31.22 -24.14
CA ALA A 134 -12.12 30.59 -23.00
C ALA A 134 -11.13 30.10 -21.94
N PHE A 135 -9.99 29.55 -22.36
CA PHE A 135 -8.91 29.20 -21.44
C PHE A 135 -8.33 30.44 -20.74
N ARG A 136 -8.09 31.53 -21.48
CA ARG A 136 -7.63 32.83 -20.94
C ARG A 136 -8.58 33.35 -19.85
N GLN A 137 -9.88 33.41 -20.13
CA GLN A 137 -10.90 33.83 -19.17
C GLN A 137 -11.00 32.91 -17.93
N TYR A 138 -10.80 31.60 -18.09
CA TYR A 138 -10.71 30.67 -16.96
C TYR A 138 -9.46 30.93 -16.11
N MET A 139 -8.31 31.19 -16.75
CA MET A 139 -7.04 31.45 -16.06
C MET A 139 -7.01 32.82 -15.37
N ASP A 140 -7.68 33.84 -15.90
CA ASP A 140 -7.86 35.14 -15.23
C ASP A 140 -8.65 35.01 -13.91
N LYS A 141 -9.59 34.05 -13.86
CA LYS A 141 -10.39 33.74 -12.65
C LYS A 141 -9.62 32.97 -11.58
N ILE A 142 -8.44 32.41 -11.88
CA ILE A 142 -7.70 31.57 -10.92
C ILE A 142 -7.23 32.37 -9.69
N GLY A 143 -7.74 31.94 -8.53
CA GLY A 143 -7.45 32.55 -7.24
C GLY A 143 -8.28 33.81 -6.94
N GLU A 144 -9.36 34.05 -7.69
CA GLU A 144 -10.38 35.02 -7.29
C GLU A 144 -11.02 34.62 -5.95
N ASN A 145 -11.08 35.56 -5.00
CA ASN A 145 -11.89 35.37 -3.81
C ASN A 145 -13.35 35.70 -4.15
N ARG A 146 -14.18 34.66 -4.21
CA ARG A 146 -15.58 34.75 -4.62
C ARG A 146 -16.57 34.79 -3.46
N ASP A 147 -16.09 34.78 -2.22
CA ASP A 147 -16.95 34.66 -1.04
C ASP A 147 -17.62 35.98 -0.60
N GLY A 148 -17.53 37.04 -1.41
CA GLY A 148 -17.96 38.40 -1.06
C GLY A 148 -17.13 39.08 0.04
N THR A 149 -16.29 38.33 0.74
CA THR A 149 -15.34 38.87 1.72
C THR A 149 -14.15 39.48 0.99
N SER A 150 -14.16 40.80 0.84
CA SER A 150 -13.07 41.58 0.24
C SER A 150 -11.83 41.58 1.14
N ALA A 151 -11.13 40.45 1.18
CA ALA A 151 -9.91 40.25 1.94
C ALA A 151 -8.75 41.01 1.26
N GLY A 152 -8.61 42.28 1.62
CA GLY A 152 -7.46 43.11 1.26
C GLY A 152 -6.17 42.59 1.90
N PHE A 153 -5.59 41.54 1.33
CA PHE A 153 -4.32 40.98 1.80
C PHE A 153 -3.15 41.90 1.43
N ASN A 154 -2.59 42.48 2.48
CA ASN A 154 -1.54 43.50 2.41
C ASN A 154 -0.22 42.90 1.88
N ARG A 155 0.22 43.35 0.71
CA ARG A 155 1.32 42.78 -0.10
C ARG A 155 2.74 43.11 0.44
N LYS A 156 2.94 43.11 1.77
CA LYS A 156 4.16 43.60 2.45
C LYS A 156 4.73 42.74 3.59
N ALA A 157 4.69 41.41 3.43
CA ALA A 157 5.69 40.50 4.00
C ALA A 157 6.15 39.59 2.83
N PHE A 158 7.44 39.40 2.52
CA PHE A 158 8.66 39.45 3.33
C PHE A 158 9.84 40.07 2.52
N PRO A 159 10.64 41.02 3.06
CA PRO A 159 11.76 41.63 2.32
C PRO A 159 13.17 41.31 2.88
N TRP A 160 13.55 40.03 3.05
CA TRP A 160 14.89 39.70 3.60
C TRP A 160 15.55 38.37 3.15
N PHE A 161 15.23 37.84 1.95
CA PHE A 161 16.01 36.73 1.38
C PHE A 161 17.01 37.21 0.32
N THR A 162 18.26 37.44 0.74
CA THR A 162 19.41 37.57 -0.17
C THR A 162 20.25 36.29 -0.11
N PRO A 163 20.50 35.60 -1.25
CA PRO A 163 21.37 34.44 -1.26
C PRO A 163 22.82 34.87 -0.96
N LYS A 164 23.50 34.15 -0.06
CA LYS A 164 24.94 34.31 0.17
C LYS A 164 25.72 33.27 -0.64
N GLU A 165 26.75 33.74 -1.32
CA GLU A 165 27.71 32.88 -2.00
C GLU A 165 28.48 31.98 -1.01
N PRO A 166 28.74 30.70 -1.34
CA PRO A 166 29.56 29.83 -0.51
C PRO A 166 31.06 30.16 -0.66
N ALA A 167 31.76 30.24 0.47
CA ALA A 167 33.20 30.48 0.50
C ALA A 167 34.00 29.27 -0.01
N LYS A 168 35.10 29.53 -0.73
CA LYS A 168 36.00 28.51 -1.29
C LYS A 168 36.77 27.77 -0.18
N ALA A 169 36.81 26.44 -0.29
CA ALA A 169 37.64 25.53 0.51
C ALA A 169 38.37 24.55 -0.45
N PRO A 170 39.48 23.90 -0.02
CA PRO A 170 40.51 23.44 -0.95
C PRO A 170 40.16 22.19 -1.75
N THR A 171 40.62 22.19 -3.01
CA THR A 171 40.46 21.12 -4.01
C THR A 171 41.31 19.89 -3.69
N VAL A 172 40.79 18.69 -3.94
CA VAL A 172 41.54 17.42 -3.94
C VAL A 172 41.93 17.08 -5.39
N SER A 173 43.16 16.62 -5.64
CA SER A 173 43.68 16.37 -6.98
C SER A 173 43.11 15.11 -7.64
N ALA A 174 43.10 15.09 -8.97
CA ALA A 174 42.52 14.04 -9.80
C ALA A 174 43.23 12.66 -9.73
N GLU A 175 44.38 12.55 -9.04
CA GLU A 175 45.16 11.31 -8.92
C GLU A 175 44.41 10.20 -8.15
N VAL A 176 43.42 10.54 -7.32
CA VAL A 176 42.57 9.53 -6.64
C VAL A 176 41.63 8.82 -7.63
N LEU A 177 41.37 9.41 -8.81
CA LEU A 177 40.42 8.87 -9.78
C LEU A 177 40.96 7.65 -10.54
N GLU A 178 42.22 7.69 -11.00
CA GLU A 178 42.80 6.62 -11.82
C GLU A 178 42.93 5.31 -11.05
N ALA A 179 43.26 5.35 -9.76
CA ALA A 179 43.41 4.15 -8.93
C ALA A 179 42.10 3.35 -8.74
N ALA A 180 40.93 3.99 -8.89
CA ALA A 180 39.63 3.33 -8.71
C ALA A 180 39.06 2.70 -10.00
N MET A 181 39.56 3.12 -11.18
CA MET A 181 38.91 2.82 -12.47
C MET A 181 39.42 1.54 -13.17
N GLU A 182 40.50 0.91 -12.71
CA GLU A 182 41.10 -0.27 -13.38
C GLU A 182 40.47 -1.64 -13.01
N PHE A 183 39.48 -1.71 -12.11
CA PHE A 183 38.96 -2.99 -11.64
C PHE A 183 38.01 -3.68 -12.65
N LYS A 184 38.57 -4.58 -13.48
CA LYS A 184 37.79 -5.50 -14.32
C LYS A 184 37.52 -6.82 -13.57
N PRO A 185 36.25 -7.14 -13.21
CA PRO A 185 35.93 -8.37 -12.49
C PRO A 185 36.17 -9.61 -13.37
N LYS A 186 37.10 -10.47 -12.96
CA LYS A 186 37.30 -11.78 -13.59
C LYS A 186 36.10 -12.69 -13.29
N PRO A 187 35.67 -13.56 -14.23
CA PRO A 187 34.60 -14.52 -13.98
C PRO A 187 34.96 -15.42 -12.79
N ARG A 188 34.06 -15.50 -11.81
CA ARG A 188 34.28 -16.29 -10.59
C ARG A 188 34.36 -17.78 -10.95
N THR A 189 35.53 -18.38 -10.80
CA THR A 189 35.68 -19.83 -10.63
C THR A 189 34.82 -20.28 -9.44
N SER A 190 34.30 -21.52 -9.51
CA SER A 190 33.44 -22.07 -8.46
C SER A 190 34.10 -21.95 -7.08
N PRO A 191 33.39 -21.44 -6.05
CA PRO A 191 33.98 -21.18 -4.75
C PRO A 191 34.42 -22.51 -4.10
N LYS A 192 35.65 -22.55 -3.59
CA LYS A 192 36.11 -23.68 -2.78
C LYS A 192 35.23 -23.77 -1.52
N LEU A 193 34.54 -24.89 -1.35
CA LEU A 193 33.64 -25.16 -0.21
C LEU A 193 34.40 -25.41 1.11
N TRP A 194 35.71 -25.56 1.04
CA TRP A 194 36.62 -25.78 2.15
C TRP A 194 37.96 -25.09 1.89
N GLU A 195 38.63 -24.67 2.96
CA GLU A 195 40.00 -24.17 2.93
C GLU A 195 40.83 -24.92 3.98
N VAL A 196 42.07 -25.27 3.64
CA VAL A 196 43.03 -25.82 4.61
C VAL A 196 43.67 -24.67 5.36
N ASP A 197 43.47 -24.62 6.68
CA ASP A 197 44.05 -23.56 7.50
C ASP A 197 45.56 -23.75 7.74
N SER A 198 46.18 -22.82 8.46
CA SER A 198 47.61 -22.86 8.80
C SER A 198 48.03 -24.02 9.71
N GLU A 199 47.09 -24.80 10.24
CA GLU A 199 47.32 -26.01 11.05
C GLU A 199 47.10 -27.30 10.24
N GLY A 200 46.74 -27.18 8.95
CA GLY A 200 46.41 -28.33 8.10
C GLY A 200 44.96 -28.81 8.25
N GLU A 201 44.10 -28.07 8.97
CA GLU A 201 42.70 -28.47 9.19
C GLU A 201 41.80 -28.00 8.04
N GLU A 202 40.97 -28.89 7.50
CA GLU A 202 39.90 -28.53 6.57
C GLU A 202 38.78 -27.76 7.27
N VAL A 203 38.67 -26.48 6.95
CA VAL A 203 37.63 -25.56 7.43
C VAL A 203 36.55 -25.44 6.36
N PRO A 204 35.29 -25.86 6.60
CA PRO A 204 34.22 -25.59 5.66
C PRO A 204 33.95 -24.08 5.61
N LEU A 205 33.90 -23.56 4.39
CA LEU A 205 33.54 -22.18 4.12
C LEU A 205 32.06 -22.11 3.77
N CYS A 206 31.39 -21.04 4.20
CA CYS A 206 30.02 -20.78 3.78
C CYS A 206 29.98 -20.40 2.30
N PRO A 207 29.29 -21.14 1.40
CA PRO A 207 29.27 -20.86 -0.04
C PRO A 207 28.70 -19.47 -0.40
N ARG A 208 27.99 -18.83 0.52
CA ARG A 208 27.34 -17.52 0.32
C ARG A 208 28.23 -16.32 0.64
N CYS A 209 29.22 -16.48 1.53
CA CYS A 209 30.09 -15.38 1.96
C CYS A 209 31.58 -15.74 2.04
N SER A 210 31.95 -16.99 1.71
CA SER A 210 33.31 -17.53 1.75
C SER A 210 34.04 -17.43 3.09
N LEU A 211 33.30 -17.27 4.21
CA LEU A 211 33.88 -17.21 5.55
C LEU A 211 33.77 -18.56 6.28
N PRO A 212 34.72 -18.90 7.19
CA PRO A 212 34.67 -20.09 8.04
C PRO A 212 33.35 -20.22 8.81
N VAL A 213 32.76 -21.42 8.82
CA VAL A 213 31.52 -21.67 9.60
C VAL A 213 31.85 -21.94 11.07
N GLY A 214 31.19 -21.20 11.97
CA GLY A 214 31.38 -21.26 13.43
C GLY A 214 30.69 -22.45 14.12
N GLU A 215 30.30 -22.27 15.38
CA GLU A 215 29.67 -23.34 16.19
C GLU A 215 28.33 -23.85 15.60
N PHE A 216 27.57 -22.97 14.92
CA PHE A 216 26.29 -23.29 14.32
C PHE A 216 26.37 -23.25 12.79
N ALA A 217 26.28 -24.43 12.19
CA ALA A 217 26.19 -24.65 10.76
C ALA A 217 24.83 -25.28 10.40
N TYR A 218 24.24 -24.78 9.31
CA TYR A 218 23.06 -25.36 8.69
C TYR A 218 23.45 -25.95 7.34
N GLN A 219 22.81 -27.06 6.97
CA GLN A 219 23.06 -27.73 5.69
C GLN A 219 22.45 -26.91 4.55
N GLY A 220 23.24 -26.54 3.55
CA GLY A 220 22.79 -25.79 2.39
C GLY A 220 21.99 -26.64 1.39
N ARG A 221 21.20 -25.98 0.53
CA ARG A 221 20.42 -26.66 -0.53
C ARG A 221 21.29 -27.38 -1.58
N GLU A 222 22.53 -26.94 -1.76
CA GLU A 222 23.52 -27.48 -2.71
C GLU A 222 24.06 -28.88 -2.33
N GLY A 223 23.58 -29.46 -1.23
CA GLY A 223 23.81 -30.86 -0.88
C GLY A 223 24.56 -31.06 0.43
N LYS A 224 24.76 -32.33 0.80
CA LYS A 224 25.08 -32.75 2.17
C LYS A 224 26.37 -32.16 2.76
N GLN A 225 27.31 -31.72 1.93
CA GLN A 225 28.60 -31.16 2.34
C GLN A 225 28.61 -29.62 2.44
N THR A 226 27.58 -28.93 1.93
CA THR A 226 27.53 -27.47 2.02
C THR A 226 27.03 -27.04 3.40
N CYS A 227 27.81 -26.18 4.07
CA CYS A 227 27.51 -25.64 5.39
C CYS A 227 27.34 -24.12 5.26
N VAL A 228 26.23 -23.56 5.75
CA VAL A 228 25.99 -22.11 5.80
C VAL A 228 25.86 -21.63 7.23
N HIS A 229 26.33 -20.40 7.51
CA HIS A 229 26.10 -19.72 8.79
C HIS A 229 24.61 -19.60 9.08
N THR A 230 24.24 -19.57 10.36
CA THR A 230 22.87 -19.29 10.80
C THR A 230 22.28 -18.03 10.15
N GLU A 231 23.05 -16.94 10.12
CA GLU A 231 22.65 -15.66 9.50
C GLU A 231 22.48 -15.78 7.98
N CYS A 232 23.39 -16.49 7.29
CA CYS A 232 23.25 -16.73 5.86
C CYS A 232 22.05 -17.65 5.55
N MET A 233 21.75 -18.61 6.41
CA MET A 233 20.54 -19.42 6.27
C MET A 233 19.29 -18.58 6.51
N ALA A 234 19.28 -17.72 7.53
CA ALA A 234 18.18 -16.77 7.77
C ALA A 234 17.95 -15.85 6.57
N GLN A 235 19.03 -15.31 5.96
CA GLN A 235 18.96 -14.52 4.73
C GLN A 235 18.46 -15.34 3.53
N VAL A 236 18.89 -16.58 3.36
CA VAL A 236 18.41 -17.48 2.29
C VAL A 236 16.93 -17.78 2.47
N MET A 237 16.50 -18.17 3.67
CA MET A 237 15.08 -18.40 4.00
C MET A 237 14.24 -17.14 3.77
N SER A 238 14.74 -15.95 4.14
CA SER A 238 14.07 -14.67 3.92
C SER A 238 13.95 -14.32 2.44
N GLN A 239 14.99 -14.59 1.64
CA GLN A 239 14.99 -14.38 0.18
C GLN A 239 14.09 -15.39 -0.55
N GLU A 240 14.04 -16.63 -0.08
CA GLU A 240 13.17 -17.67 -0.63
C GLU A 240 11.71 -17.37 -0.33
N ALA A 241 11.37 -17.02 0.92
CA ALA A 241 10.02 -16.61 1.30
C ALA A 241 9.57 -15.34 0.54
N GLN A 242 10.46 -14.36 0.35
CA GLN A 242 10.17 -13.19 -0.49
C GLN A 242 9.89 -13.59 -1.94
N ARG A 243 10.70 -14.46 -2.56
CA ARG A 243 10.46 -14.94 -3.94
C ARG A 243 9.17 -15.74 -4.08
N GLU A 244 8.82 -16.55 -3.10
CA GLU A 244 7.58 -17.33 -3.06
C GLU A 244 6.36 -16.40 -2.93
N GLU A 245 6.46 -15.35 -2.09
CA GLU A 245 5.47 -14.27 -1.97
C GLU A 245 5.36 -13.45 -3.27
N ASP A 246 6.47 -13.03 -3.88
CA ASP A 246 6.49 -12.30 -5.15
C ASP A 246 5.85 -13.13 -6.27
N ALA A 247 6.13 -14.44 -6.32
CA ALA A 247 5.52 -15.38 -7.27
C ALA A 247 4.04 -15.66 -6.97
N ARG A 248 3.61 -15.56 -5.70
CA ARG A 248 2.18 -15.61 -5.32
C ARG A 248 1.47 -14.33 -5.77
N VAL A 249 1.98 -13.16 -5.40
CA VAL A 249 1.47 -11.84 -5.79
C VAL A 249 1.40 -11.71 -7.31
N LYS A 250 2.43 -12.14 -8.06
CA LYS A 250 2.39 -12.12 -9.53
C LYS A 250 1.27 -12.98 -10.11
N ARG A 251 1.03 -14.18 -9.57
CA ARG A 251 -0.08 -15.07 -9.99
C ARG A 251 -1.44 -14.46 -9.64
N GLU A 252 -1.55 -13.81 -8.49
CA GLU A 252 -2.77 -13.12 -8.05
C GLU A 252 -3.05 -11.88 -8.89
N ASN A 253 -2.04 -11.08 -9.23
CA ASN A 253 -2.19 -9.92 -10.11
C ASN A 253 -2.66 -10.34 -11.50
N VAL A 254 -2.10 -11.42 -12.08
CA VAL A 254 -2.60 -11.99 -13.35
C VAL A 254 -4.05 -12.48 -13.23
N LYS A 255 -4.43 -13.07 -12.10
CA LYS A 255 -5.83 -13.48 -11.85
C LYS A 255 -6.76 -12.27 -11.70
N LYS A 256 -6.37 -11.24 -10.95
CA LYS A 256 -7.13 -10.00 -10.76
C LYS A 256 -7.29 -9.27 -12.09
N GLU A 257 -6.22 -9.19 -12.89
CA GLU A 257 -6.25 -8.60 -14.22
C GLU A 257 -7.18 -9.35 -15.18
N LYS A 258 -7.15 -10.69 -15.17
CA LYS A 258 -8.14 -11.49 -15.91
C LYS A 258 -9.56 -11.19 -15.43
N ASN A 259 -9.80 -11.19 -14.11
CA ASN A 259 -11.10 -10.88 -13.55
C ASN A 259 -11.58 -9.46 -13.94
N ARG A 260 -10.71 -8.47 -13.95
CA ARG A 260 -11.06 -7.09 -14.35
C ARG A 260 -11.60 -7.06 -15.78
N ARG A 261 -10.91 -7.73 -16.71
CA ARG A 261 -11.36 -7.88 -18.12
C ARG A 261 -12.61 -8.76 -18.27
N GLU A 262 -12.78 -9.78 -17.42
CA GLU A 262 -13.89 -10.74 -17.50
C GLU A 262 -15.21 -10.21 -16.92
N TYR A 263 -15.16 -9.29 -15.96
CA TYR A 263 -16.32 -8.76 -15.23
C TYR A 263 -16.52 -7.24 -15.40
N ASP A 264 -15.86 -6.65 -16.39
CA ASP A 264 -15.87 -5.22 -16.73
C ASP A 264 -15.58 -4.29 -15.53
N ILE A 265 -14.48 -4.59 -14.82
CA ILE A 265 -14.05 -3.87 -13.63
C ILE A 265 -12.83 -3.01 -13.97
N GLY A 266 -12.95 -1.70 -13.72
CA GLY A 266 -11.99 -0.69 -14.09
C GLY A 266 -12.72 0.46 -14.77
N TRP A 267 -12.54 1.68 -14.24
CA TRP A 267 -13.11 2.88 -14.84
C TRP A 267 -12.53 3.12 -16.23
N ARG A 268 -13.40 3.44 -17.21
CA ARG A 268 -12.99 3.73 -18.58
C ARG A 268 -13.45 5.13 -18.97
N MET A 269 -12.58 5.89 -19.62
CA MET A 269 -12.90 7.27 -20.02
C MET A 269 -13.99 7.35 -21.10
N ASP A 270 -14.29 6.24 -21.79
CA ASP A 270 -15.39 6.15 -22.75
C ASP A 270 -16.76 5.93 -22.10
N SER A 271 -16.84 5.52 -20.82
CA SER A 271 -18.12 5.45 -20.08
C SER A 271 -18.57 6.79 -19.49
N VAL A 272 -17.76 7.85 -19.62
CA VAL A 272 -18.09 9.21 -19.17
C VAL A 272 -19.23 9.82 -20.03
N PRO A 273 -20.41 10.13 -19.45
CA PRO A 273 -21.54 10.65 -20.22
C PRO A 273 -21.32 12.05 -20.77
N LYS A 274 -21.65 12.26 -22.05
CA LYS A 274 -21.48 13.55 -22.73
C LYS A 274 -22.76 14.38 -22.65
N SER A 275 -22.66 15.61 -22.13
CA SER A 275 -23.84 16.47 -21.92
C SER A 275 -24.43 17.05 -23.22
N ALA A 276 -23.64 17.22 -24.29
CA ALA A 276 -24.07 17.90 -25.52
C ALA A 276 -25.35 17.29 -26.15
N GLN A 277 -25.43 15.96 -26.26
CA GLN A 277 -26.60 15.27 -26.82
C GLN A 277 -27.86 15.52 -25.98
N TRP A 278 -27.72 15.57 -24.66
CA TRP A 278 -28.85 15.80 -23.75
C TRP A 278 -29.25 17.27 -23.73
N ALA A 279 -28.30 18.20 -23.79
CA ALA A 279 -28.56 19.64 -23.84
C ALA A 279 -29.46 20.02 -25.03
N GLU A 280 -29.21 19.46 -26.23
CA GLU A 280 -30.04 19.73 -27.41
C GLU A 280 -31.50 19.28 -27.21
N ARG A 281 -31.67 18.10 -26.60
CA ARG A 281 -32.97 17.47 -26.35
C ARG A 281 -33.72 18.12 -25.19
N MET A 282 -33.01 18.76 -24.27
CA MET A 282 -33.54 19.57 -23.17
C MET A 282 -33.80 21.04 -23.59
N GLY A 283 -33.67 21.38 -24.88
CA GLY A 283 -34.06 22.67 -25.45
C GLY A 283 -32.93 23.67 -25.69
N CYS A 284 -31.67 23.32 -25.40
CA CYS A 284 -30.51 24.19 -25.65
C CYS A 284 -30.02 24.00 -27.10
N LYS A 285 -30.42 24.89 -28.03
CA LYS A 285 -30.18 24.71 -29.48
C LYS A 285 -29.45 25.88 -30.16
N PRO A 286 -28.36 25.63 -30.92
CA PRO A 286 -27.50 24.44 -30.89
C PRO A 286 -27.03 24.03 -29.49
N ALA A 287 -26.67 22.75 -29.36
CA ALA A 287 -26.08 22.20 -28.14
C ALA A 287 -24.75 22.90 -27.80
N PRO A 288 -24.48 23.20 -26.52
CA PRO A 288 -23.14 23.58 -26.08
C PRO A 288 -22.14 22.47 -26.42
N GLN A 289 -20.97 22.85 -26.96
CA GLN A 289 -19.85 21.93 -27.16
C GLN A 289 -19.11 21.64 -25.85
N GLY A 290 -19.12 22.60 -24.91
CA GLY A 290 -18.47 22.53 -23.61
C GLY A 290 -19.41 22.14 -22.46
N LEU A 291 -19.24 22.83 -21.33
CA LEU A 291 -19.95 22.52 -20.08
C LEU A 291 -21.39 23.07 -20.12
N CYS A 292 -22.28 22.40 -19.40
CA CYS A 292 -23.69 22.78 -19.27
C CYS A 292 -24.02 23.16 -17.83
N CYS A 293 -24.85 24.18 -17.64
CA CYS A 293 -25.42 24.59 -16.34
C CYS A 293 -26.95 24.70 -16.43
N LEU A 294 -27.59 24.94 -15.28
CA LEU A 294 -29.03 25.19 -15.20
C LEU A 294 -29.30 26.64 -14.77
N VAL A 295 -30.25 27.30 -15.43
CA VAL A 295 -30.70 28.66 -15.08
C VAL A 295 -32.16 28.61 -14.65
N LEU A 296 -32.46 29.18 -13.48
CA LEU A 296 -33.80 29.28 -12.92
C LEU A 296 -34.43 30.63 -13.32
N ASP A 297 -35.60 30.60 -13.96
CA ASP A 297 -36.45 31.79 -14.04
C ASP A 297 -37.22 31.92 -12.72
N GLU A 298 -36.84 32.89 -11.88
CA GLU A 298 -37.50 33.15 -10.59
C GLU A 298 -39.01 33.41 -10.74
N ALA A 299 -39.44 34.08 -11.82
CA ALA A 299 -40.81 34.54 -12.01
C ALA A 299 -41.76 33.41 -12.45
N SER A 300 -41.34 32.59 -13.41
CA SER A 300 -42.13 31.43 -13.85
C SER A 300 -41.85 30.15 -13.04
N ARG A 301 -40.78 30.15 -12.24
CA ARG A 301 -40.16 28.97 -11.60
C ARG A 301 -39.73 27.89 -12.59
N THR A 302 -39.58 28.20 -13.88
CA THR A 302 -39.10 27.24 -14.89
C THR A 302 -37.57 27.17 -14.91
N VAL A 303 -37.02 26.07 -15.44
CA VAL A 303 -35.58 25.83 -15.51
C VAL A 303 -35.18 25.50 -16.94
N LYS A 304 -34.11 26.15 -17.42
CA LYS A 304 -33.53 25.94 -18.75
C LYS A 304 -32.08 25.47 -18.62
N VAL A 305 -31.62 24.70 -19.62
CA VAL A 305 -30.20 24.36 -19.79
C VAL A 305 -29.52 25.51 -20.53
N ALA A 306 -28.32 25.87 -20.09
CA ALA A 306 -27.45 26.86 -20.75
C ALA A 306 -26.00 26.34 -20.84
N ALA A 307 -25.18 26.99 -21.67
CA ALA A 307 -23.75 26.73 -21.69
C ALA A 307 -23.06 27.37 -20.47
N THR A 308 -21.88 26.90 -20.09
CA THR A 308 -21.02 27.60 -19.12
C THR A 308 -19.54 27.33 -19.37
N ALA A 309 -18.68 28.26 -18.96
CA ALA A 309 -17.24 28.05 -18.80
C ALA A 309 -16.82 28.04 -17.31
N GLU A 310 -17.78 27.93 -16.39
CA GLU A 310 -17.56 27.96 -14.94
C GLU A 310 -17.66 26.53 -14.35
N PRO A 311 -16.53 25.89 -13.97
CA PRO A 311 -16.52 24.50 -13.49
C PRO A 311 -17.37 24.24 -12.25
N SER A 312 -17.55 25.25 -11.40
CA SER A 312 -18.40 25.15 -10.21
C SER A 312 -19.90 25.05 -10.56
N ALA A 313 -20.32 25.66 -11.68
CA ALA A 313 -21.69 25.65 -12.19
C ALA A 313 -22.03 24.46 -13.10
N ALA A 314 -21.01 23.69 -13.51
CA ALA A 314 -21.17 22.58 -14.43
C ALA A 314 -22.00 21.43 -13.83
N VAL A 315 -22.91 20.86 -14.65
CA VAL A 315 -23.75 19.70 -14.30
C VAL A 315 -23.73 18.71 -15.45
N ASN A 316 -23.38 17.45 -15.16
CA ASN A 316 -23.55 16.37 -16.14
C ASN A 316 -25.05 16.09 -16.33
N LEU A 317 -25.55 16.32 -17.53
CA LEU A 317 -26.99 16.26 -17.80
C LEU A 317 -27.56 14.84 -17.76
N GLU A 318 -26.78 13.80 -18.09
CA GLU A 318 -27.27 12.42 -18.02
C GLU A 318 -27.44 11.96 -16.56
N TYR A 319 -26.43 12.27 -15.72
CA TYR A 319 -26.52 12.05 -14.28
C TYR A 319 -27.71 12.81 -13.66
N LEU A 320 -27.97 14.05 -14.11
CA LEU A 320 -29.12 14.84 -13.65
C LEU A 320 -30.46 14.19 -14.03
N LEU A 321 -30.62 13.75 -15.29
CA LEU A 321 -31.85 13.11 -15.78
C LEU A 321 -32.16 11.83 -14.99
N LEU A 322 -31.14 10.99 -14.78
CA LEU A 322 -31.28 9.75 -14.00
C LEU A 322 -31.55 10.05 -12.51
N ALA A 323 -30.85 11.00 -11.89
CA ALA A 323 -31.09 11.40 -10.50
C ALA A 323 -32.49 12.01 -10.29
N LEU A 324 -33.00 12.82 -11.23
CA LEU A 324 -34.38 13.34 -11.22
C LEU A 324 -35.41 12.20 -11.27
N LYS A 325 -35.17 11.17 -12.10
CA LYS A 325 -36.03 9.98 -12.15
C LYS A 325 -36.00 9.19 -10.83
N VAL A 326 -34.84 9.00 -10.21
CA VAL A 326 -34.74 8.37 -8.88
C VAL A 326 -35.52 9.18 -7.84
N ARG A 327 -35.23 10.49 -7.69
CA ARG A 327 -35.88 11.36 -6.71
C ARG A 327 -37.39 11.45 -6.91
N LYS A 328 -37.89 11.47 -8.15
CA LYS A 328 -39.33 11.47 -8.46
C LYS A 328 -40.04 10.15 -8.14
N THR A 329 -39.38 9.01 -8.37
CA THR A 329 -40.02 7.67 -8.24
C THR A 329 -39.84 7.03 -6.87
N ALA A 330 -38.75 7.35 -6.17
CA ALA A 330 -38.36 6.72 -4.91
C ALA A 330 -38.15 7.71 -3.75
N SER A 331 -38.31 9.02 -3.98
CA SER A 331 -38.17 10.09 -2.97
C SER A 331 -36.84 10.07 -2.19
N ARG A 332 -35.77 9.67 -2.87
CA ARG A 332 -34.40 9.49 -2.34
C ARG A 332 -33.36 9.75 -3.43
N GLU A 333 -32.09 9.62 -3.10
CA GLU A 333 -30.97 9.70 -4.04
C GLU A 333 -30.53 8.31 -4.57
N PRO A 334 -29.78 8.25 -5.69
CA PRO A 334 -29.18 7.02 -6.20
C PRO A 334 -28.27 6.36 -5.16
N LEU A 335 -28.25 5.03 -5.13
CA LEU A 335 -27.59 4.28 -4.08
C LEU A 335 -27.04 2.94 -4.57
N PHE A 336 -25.89 2.55 -4.03
CA PHE A 336 -25.16 1.35 -4.44
C PHE A 336 -24.54 0.60 -3.25
N SER A 337 -24.48 -0.73 -3.37
CA SER A 337 -23.75 -1.62 -2.47
C SER A 337 -23.16 -2.83 -3.21
N LEU A 338 -22.04 -3.35 -2.72
CA LEU A 338 -21.49 -4.66 -3.06
C LEU A 338 -21.66 -5.59 -1.88
N ASP A 339 -22.60 -6.52 -1.99
CA ASP A 339 -22.97 -7.43 -0.90
C ASP A 339 -22.70 -8.90 -1.24
N PRO A 340 -22.29 -9.72 -0.25
CA PRO A 340 -22.09 -11.15 -0.44
C PRO A 340 -23.42 -11.83 -0.81
N VAL A 341 -23.40 -12.69 -1.84
CA VAL A 341 -24.59 -13.47 -2.26
C VAL A 341 -25.05 -14.45 -1.17
N ASP A 342 -24.13 -14.92 -0.32
CA ASP A 342 -24.41 -15.73 0.86
C ASP A 342 -23.67 -15.15 2.08
N PRO A 343 -24.35 -14.32 2.91
CA PRO A 343 -23.76 -13.76 4.12
C PRO A 343 -23.27 -14.78 5.16
N GLN A 344 -23.59 -16.07 5.02
CA GLN A 344 -23.11 -17.13 5.92
C GLN A 344 -21.84 -17.83 5.41
N ASN A 345 -21.43 -17.60 4.15
CA ASN A 345 -20.33 -18.28 3.48
C ASN A 345 -19.44 -17.31 2.69
N LEU A 346 -18.98 -16.28 3.40
CA LEU A 346 -18.30 -15.12 2.81
C LEU A 346 -17.04 -15.47 2.01
N GLU A 347 -16.24 -16.46 2.43
CA GLU A 347 -14.98 -16.86 1.77
C GLU A 347 -15.13 -17.39 0.33
N LYS A 348 -16.35 -17.82 -0.05
CA LYS A 348 -16.58 -18.60 -1.28
C LYS A 348 -17.75 -18.06 -2.12
N THR A 349 -18.44 -17.06 -1.62
CA THR A 349 -19.61 -16.49 -2.29
C THR A 349 -19.19 -15.33 -3.21
N PRO A 350 -19.74 -15.22 -4.43
CA PRO A 350 -19.57 -14.03 -5.24
C PRO A 350 -20.28 -12.83 -4.58
N GLN A 351 -19.98 -11.63 -5.07
CA GLN A 351 -20.56 -10.39 -4.60
C GLN A 351 -21.58 -9.92 -5.62
N LYS A 352 -22.74 -9.48 -5.14
CA LYS A 352 -23.81 -8.96 -5.97
C LYS A 352 -23.69 -7.44 -6.06
N LYS A 353 -23.80 -6.90 -7.27
CA LYS A 353 -24.04 -5.47 -7.49
C LYS A 353 -25.48 -5.16 -7.08
N VAL A 354 -25.68 -4.36 -6.04
CA VAL A 354 -27.00 -3.98 -5.52
C VAL A 354 -27.21 -2.49 -5.77
N TYR A 355 -28.22 -2.18 -6.57
CA TYR A 355 -28.62 -0.82 -6.92
C TYR A 355 -30.00 -0.50 -6.36
N GLU A 356 -30.16 0.70 -5.81
CA GLU A 356 -31.47 1.22 -5.43
C GLU A 356 -31.72 2.60 -6.08
N PRO A 357 -32.69 2.71 -7.00
CA PRO A 357 -33.52 1.66 -7.58
C PRO A 357 -32.75 0.66 -8.46
N SER A 358 -33.26 -0.57 -8.57
CA SER A 358 -32.61 -1.67 -9.30
C SER A 358 -32.42 -1.42 -10.81
N TRP A 359 -33.23 -0.54 -11.41
CA TRP A 359 -33.11 -0.15 -12.82
C TRP A 359 -31.90 0.73 -13.13
N LEU A 360 -31.14 1.17 -12.13
CA LEU A 360 -29.85 1.84 -12.34
C LEU A 360 -28.76 0.88 -12.85
N ALA A 361 -28.94 -0.43 -12.72
CA ALA A 361 -28.02 -1.44 -13.24
C ALA A 361 -27.79 -1.27 -14.75
N GLY A 362 -26.54 -1.23 -15.20
CA GLY A 362 -26.16 -0.96 -16.60
C GLY A 362 -26.20 0.52 -17.01
N THR A 363 -26.82 1.42 -16.24
CA THR A 363 -26.80 2.87 -16.54
C THR A 363 -25.44 3.49 -16.17
N SER A 364 -25.11 4.64 -16.76
CA SER A 364 -23.89 5.39 -16.42
C SER A 364 -23.82 5.81 -14.94
N VAL A 365 -24.96 6.03 -14.29
CA VAL A 365 -25.06 6.26 -12.83
C VAL A 365 -24.77 4.99 -12.03
N GLY A 366 -25.24 3.83 -12.51
CA GLY A 366 -24.91 2.54 -11.91
C GLY A 366 -23.42 2.21 -12.03
N ASP A 367 -22.85 2.40 -13.22
CA ASP A 367 -21.42 2.13 -13.48
C ASP A 367 -20.52 3.00 -12.61
N VAL A 368 -20.66 4.34 -12.62
CA VAL A 368 -19.79 5.22 -11.82
C VAL A 368 -19.86 4.93 -10.31
N MET A 369 -21.04 4.57 -9.78
CA MET A 369 -21.16 4.16 -8.38
C MET A 369 -20.43 2.84 -8.09
N PHE A 370 -20.57 1.84 -8.98
CA PHE A 370 -19.88 0.57 -8.85
C PHE A 370 -18.36 0.70 -8.95
N GLN A 371 -17.87 1.36 -10.02
CA GLN A 371 -16.43 1.50 -10.28
C GLN A 371 -15.77 2.34 -9.18
N ALA A 372 -16.42 3.40 -8.67
CA ALA A 372 -15.87 4.21 -7.59
C ALA A 372 -15.74 3.44 -6.27
N ASP A 373 -16.77 2.67 -5.89
CA ASP A 373 -16.80 1.83 -4.70
C ASP A 373 -15.78 0.67 -4.78
N TYR A 374 -15.65 0.04 -5.94
CA TYR A 374 -14.63 -0.99 -6.17
C TYR A 374 -13.22 -0.39 -6.09
N PHE A 375 -13.00 0.77 -6.71
CA PHE A 375 -11.73 1.50 -6.66
C PHE A 375 -11.34 1.94 -5.24
N LEU A 376 -12.31 2.42 -4.43
CA LEU A 376 -12.09 2.72 -3.01
C LEU A 376 -11.59 1.49 -2.25
N LYS A 377 -12.21 0.33 -2.51
CA LYS A 377 -11.84 -0.94 -1.87
C LYS A 377 -10.46 -1.41 -2.35
N GLU A 378 -10.15 -1.36 -3.63
CA GLU A 378 -8.80 -1.68 -4.14
C GLU A 378 -7.71 -0.76 -3.56
N LEU A 379 -7.99 0.54 -3.36
CA LEU A 379 -7.09 1.44 -2.64
C LEU A 379 -6.95 1.07 -1.15
N ALA A 380 -8.05 0.82 -0.44
CA ALA A 380 -8.01 0.40 0.97
C ALA A 380 -7.21 -0.90 1.16
N LEU A 381 -7.32 -1.82 0.19
CA LEU A 381 -6.59 -3.09 0.09
C LEU A 381 -5.11 -2.89 -0.32
N GLY A 382 -4.73 -1.70 -0.78
CA GLY A 382 -3.40 -1.39 -1.30
C GLY A 382 -3.02 -2.25 -2.52
N GLU A 383 -3.95 -2.33 -3.49
CA GLU A 383 -3.74 -2.91 -4.83
C GLU A 383 -3.12 -1.92 -5.81
N TYR A 384 -3.48 -0.64 -5.68
CA TYR A 384 -2.92 0.47 -6.47
C TYR A 384 -2.02 1.36 -5.60
N ASP A 385 -1.14 2.09 -6.27
CA ASP A 385 -0.46 3.23 -5.67
C ASP A 385 -1.45 4.30 -5.23
N MET A 386 -1.15 4.93 -4.09
CA MET A 386 -2.05 5.90 -3.49
C MET A 386 -2.10 7.19 -4.33
N PRO A 387 -3.30 7.77 -4.57
CA PRO A 387 -3.44 9.00 -5.35
C PRO A 387 -2.84 10.25 -4.67
N VAL A 388 -2.32 10.13 -3.46
CA VAL A 388 -1.70 11.20 -2.67
C VAL A 388 -0.45 10.68 -1.99
N VAL A 389 0.65 11.44 -2.10
CA VAL A 389 1.97 11.04 -1.59
C VAL A 389 1.97 10.94 -0.06
N GLY A 390 2.40 9.81 0.48
CA GLY A 390 2.41 9.50 1.90
C GLY A 390 1.06 9.09 2.50
N MET A 391 0.00 8.99 1.69
CA MET A 391 -1.22 8.32 2.13
C MET A 391 -0.95 6.80 2.26
N LEU A 392 -1.58 6.16 3.24
CA LEU A 392 -1.34 4.76 3.61
C LEU A 392 -2.62 3.96 3.49
N SER A 393 -2.53 2.74 2.94
CA SER A 393 -3.66 1.80 2.88
C SER A 393 -4.08 1.31 4.26
N VAL A 394 -5.24 0.67 4.34
CA VAL A 394 -5.73 0.02 5.56
C VAL A 394 -4.77 -1.11 5.99
N PHE A 395 -4.16 -1.82 5.03
CA PHE A 395 -3.07 -2.77 5.31
C PHE A 395 -1.87 -2.11 5.94
N ASP A 396 -1.35 -1.02 5.37
CA ASP A 396 -0.13 -0.37 5.87
C ASP A 396 -0.34 0.16 7.30
N TRP A 397 -1.53 0.68 7.60
CA TRP A 397 -1.92 1.03 8.97
C TRP A 397 -2.02 -0.17 9.92
N SER A 398 -2.46 -1.33 9.43
CA SER A 398 -2.58 -2.57 10.20
C SER A 398 -1.23 -3.20 10.52
N GLU A 399 -0.27 -3.12 9.60
CA GLU A 399 1.11 -3.58 9.82
C GLU A 399 1.87 -2.74 10.87
N MET A 400 1.48 -1.48 11.07
CA MET A 400 2.09 -0.57 12.04
C MET A 400 1.57 -0.74 13.48
N LYS A 401 0.61 -1.65 13.72
CA LYS A 401 -0.08 -1.84 15.01
C LYS A 401 0.17 -3.21 15.60
N ASP A 402 -0.06 -3.34 16.91
CA ASP A 402 0.03 -4.62 17.60
C ASP A 402 -0.90 -5.66 16.96
N LYS A 403 -0.34 -6.84 16.74
CA LYS A 403 -0.79 -7.80 15.73
C LYS A 403 -1.96 -8.69 16.16
N ASP A 404 -2.51 -8.44 17.33
CA ASP A 404 -3.27 -9.43 18.11
C ASP A 404 -4.79 -9.20 18.11
N LYS A 405 -5.31 -8.42 17.15
CA LYS A 405 -6.75 -8.15 17.00
C LYS A 405 -7.21 -8.28 15.56
N SER A 406 -8.01 -9.31 15.30
CA SER A 406 -8.89 -9.38 14.14
C SER A 406 -10.01 -8.32 14.27
N TRP A 407 -10.41 -7.73 13.15
CA TRP A 407 -11.48 -6.74 13.07
C TRP A 407 -12.13 -6.81 11.69
N ALA A 408 -13.46 -6.70 11.62
CA ALA A 408 -14.20 -6.63 10.37
C ALA A 408 -14.67 -5.20 10.09
N GLY A 409 -15.02 -4.83 8.85
CA GLY A 409 -15.60 -3.52 8.60
C GLY A 409 -15.92 -3.21 7.13
N ARG A 410 -16.58 -2.07 6.92
CA ARG A 410 -16.95 -1.51 5.62
C ARG A 410 -16.42 -0.08 5.49
N GLU A 411 -16.14 0.32 4.26
CA GLU A 411 -15.86 1.70 3.86
C GLU A 411 -16.75 2.08 2.67
N TRP A 412 -17.24 3.32 2.65
CA TRP A 412 -18.16 3.82 1.62
C TRP A 412 -18.08 5.34 1.46
N TYR A 413 -18.50 5.83 0.30
CA TYR A 413 -18.59 7.26 0.03
C TYR A 413 -19.84 7.87 0.67
N VAL A 414 -19.68 9.10 1.19
CA VAL A 414 -20.76 9.90 1.76
C VAL A 414 -20.69 11.36 1.33
N VAL A 415 -21.86 12.00 1.21
CA VAL A 415 -21.94 13.46 1.15
C VAL A 415 -21.80 14.04 2.56
N LYS A 416 -20.84 14.94 2.79
CA LYS A 416 -20.58 15.64 4.06
C LYS A 416 -21.18 17.05 4.12
N LYS A 417 -21.29 17.74 2.98
CA LYS A 417 -22.07 18.99 2.81
C LYS A 417 -22.73 18.96 1.42
N ALA A 418 -23.94 19.47 1.30
CA ALA A 418 -24.55 19.83 0.02
C ALA A 418 -25.33 21.15 0.17
N GLU A 419 -25.23 22.02 -0.84
CA GLU A 419 -26.01 23.25 -0.97
C GLU A 419 -26.18 23.60 -2.46
N ILE A 420 -27.24 24.35 -2.78
CA ILE A 420 -27.36 25.02 -4.09
C ILE A 420 -27.20 26.53 -3.86
N ARG A 421 -26.22 27.11 -4.56
CA ARG A 421 -25.99 28.55 -4.65
C ARG A 421 -26.62 29.10 -5.93
N MET A 422 -26.77 30.42 -6.01
CA MET A 422 -27.34 31.09 -7.19
C MET A 422 -26.49 32.29 -7.61
N ALA A 423 -26.16 32.38 -8.89
CA ALA A 423 -25.42 33.49 -9.49
C ALA A 423 -26.33 34.72 -9.78
N GLU A 424 -25.74 35.82 -10.26
CA GLU A 424 -26.46 37.05 -10.64
C GLU A 424 -27.46 36.86 -11.78
N ASP A 425 -27.19 35.94 -12.71
CA ASP A 425 -28.05 35.58 -13.85
C ASP A 425 -29.04 34.44 -13.52
N ASN A 426 -29.19 34.10 -12.23
CA ASN A 426 -29.96 32.98 -11.70
C ASN A 426 -29.46 31.59 -12.15
N THR A 427 -28.19 31.45 -12.55
CA THR A 427 -27.55 30.14 -12.69
C THR A 427 -27.50 29.42 -11.34
N LEU A 428 -27.95 28.17 -11.30
CA LEU A 428 -27.91 27.29 -10.14
C LEU A 428 -26.55 26.58 -10.07
N ILE A 429 -25.87 26.69 -8.93
CA ILE A 429 -24.50 26.24 -8.73
C ILE A 429 -24.49 25.18 -7.61
N PRO A 430 -24.31 23.88 -7.94
CA PRO A 430 -24.32 22.82 -6.96
C PRO A 430 -22.96 22.68 -6.27
N HIS A 431 -22.92 22.87 -4.96
CA HIS A 431 -21.71 22.69 -4.17
C HIS A 431 -21.89 21.51 -3.20
N VAL A 432 -20.98 20.53 -3.31
CA VAL A 432 -20.92 19.35 -2.44
C VAL A 432 -19.52 19.19 -1.86
N LYS A 433 -19.44 18.81 -0.58
CA LYS A 433 -18.20 18.31 0.05
C LYS A 433 -18.39 16.82 0.30
N MET A 434 -17.61 15.99 -0.39
CA MET A 434 -17.65 14.52 -0.29
C MET A 434 -16.68 14.00 0.77
N GLY A 435 -16.79 12.72 1.12
CA GLY A 435 -15.84 12.02 1.97
C GLY A 435 -16.08 10.51 1.98
N VAL A 436 -15.33 9.82 2.82
CA VAL A 436 -15.47 8.38 3.09
C VAL A 436 -15.81 8.18 4.56
N GLU A 437 -16.69 7.23 4.85
CA GLU A 437 -16.92 6.71 6.20
C GLU A 437 -16.46 5.27 6.32
N ALA A 438 -16.04 4.91 7.53
CA ALA A 438 -15.67 3.57 7.92
C ALA A 438 -16.55 3.14 9.10
N ARG A 439 -17.08 1.91 9.07
CA ARG A 439 -17.67 1.26 10.25
C ARG A 439 -17.10 -0.13 10.44
N GLU A 440 -16.75 -0.45 11.68
CA GLU A 440 -16.33 -1.79 12.09
C GLU A 440 -17.58 -2.67 12.09
N GLN A 441 -17.45 -3.95 11.75
CA GLN A 441 -18.57 -4.89 11.79
C GLN A 441 -18.50 -5.77 13.01
N VAL A 442 -19.64 -5.93 13.67
CA VAL A 442 -19.76 -6.70 14.90
C VAL A 442 -20.75 -7.83 14.67
N VAL A 443 -20.32 -9.05 14.99
CA VAL A 443 -21.19 -10.23 15.00
C VAL A 443 -22.21 -10.07 16.13
N THR A 444 -23.48 -9.87 15.78
CA THR A 444 -24.60 -9.84 16.73
C THR A 444 -25.43 -11.12 16.65
N LYS A 445 -26.42 -11.25 17.54
CA LYS A 445 -27.40 -12.35 17.50
C LYS A 445 -28.26 -12.37 16.23
N LYS A 446 -28.21 -11.33 15.39
CA LYS A 446 -28.95 -11.22 14.11
C LYS A 446 -28.07 -11.40 12.87
N GLY A 447 -26.77 -11.66 13.06
CA GLY A 447 -25.75 -11.60 12.00
C GLY A 447 -24.85 -10.37 12.19
N LEU A 448 -24.12 -10.02 11.14
CA LEU A 448 -23.23 -8.86 11.11
C LEU A 448 -24.06 -7.56 11.13
N GLU A 449 -23.83 -6.71 12.13
CA GLU A 449 -24.34 -5.33 12.15
C GLU A 449 -23.16 -4.35 12.17
N ASP A 450 -23.27 -3.23 11.46
CA ASP A 450 -22.22 -2.20 11.45
C ASP A 450 -22.22 -1.45 12.79
N ALA A 451 -21.06 -1.39 13.44
CA ALA A 451 -20.85 -0.69 14.70
C ALA A 451 -21.14 0.82 14.55
N PRO A 452 -21.79 1.46 15.54
CA PRO A 452 -22.12 2.88 15.46
C PRO A 452 -20.88 3.79 15.53
N VAL A 453 -19.74 3.31 16.04
CA VAL A 453 -18.50 4.09 16.18
C VAL A 453 -17.28 3.20 15.95
N THR A 454 -16.49 3.47 14.89
CA THR A 454 -15.10 2.99 14.79
C THR A 454 -14.20 3.77 15.76
N LEU A 455 -13.30 3.06 16.45
CA LEU A 455 -12.29 3.70 17.29
C LEU A 455 -11.41 4.68 16.46
N PRO A 456 -11.04 5.88 16.98
CA PRO A 456 -10.22 6.86 16.24
C PRO A 456 -8.84 6.35 15.81
N HIS A 457 -8.37 5.26 16.39
CA HIS A 457 -7.10 4.62 16.06
C HIS A 457 -7.27 3.37 15.18
N HIS A 458 -8.47 3.05 14.72
CA HIS A 458 -8.75 1.90 13.86
C HIS A 458 -8.15 2.11 12.45
N PRO A 459 -7.55 1.08 11.80
CA PRO A 459 -6.98 1.22 10.46
C PRO A 459 -7.94 1.80 9.41
N LEU A 460 -9.17 1.26 9.29
CA LEU A 460 -10.21 1.81 8.41
C LEU A 460 -10.49 3.30 8.70
N LYS A 461 -10.67 3.66 9.98
CA LYS A 461 -10.97 5.04 10.36
C LYS A 461 -9.87 5.99 9.94
N LYS A 462 -8.60 5.59 10.09
CA LYS A 462 -7.45 6.38 9.60
C LYS A 462 -7.43 6.53 8.08
N PHE A 463 -7.73 5.47 7.33
CA PHE A 463 -7.80 5.53 5.87
C PHE A 463 -8.95 6.43 5.42
N ALA A 464 -10.18 6.21 5.93
CA ALA A 464 -11.35 7.03 5.64
C ALA A 464 -11.15 8.53 5.99
N ASP A 465 -10.50 8.83 7.12
CA ASP A 465 -10.18 10.21 7.50
C ASP A 465 -9.10 10.84 6.58
N ALA A 466 -8.08 10.08 6.19
CA ALA A 466 -7.07 10.54 5.23
C ALA A 466 -7.69 10.76 3.84
N PHE A 467 -8.52 9.83 3.35
CA PHE A 467 -9.24 9.95 2.09
C PHE A 467 -10.18 11.16 2.12
N THR A 468 -10.95 11.34 3.20
CA THR A 468 -11.88 12.49 3.35
C THR A 468 -11.14 13.83 3.35
N ARG A 469 -10.02 13.94 4.07
CA ARG A 469 -9.18 15.15 4.06
C ARG A 469 -8.67 15.47 2.66
N ASN A 470 -8.22 14.44 1.95
CA ASN A 470 -7.59 14.56 0.65
C ASN A 470 -8.57 14.50 -0.53
N PHE A 471 -9.88 14.35 -0.29
CA PHE A 471 -10.87 13.98 -1.31
C PHE A 471 -10.77 14.86 -2.56
N ASP A 472 -10.62 16.17 -2.41
CA ASP A 472 -10.54 17.08 -3.55
C ASP A 472 -9.30 16.84 -4.41
N LEU A 473 -8.12 16.63 -3.83
CA LEU A 473 -6.91 16.30 -4.59
C LEU A 473 -7.00 14.89 -5.22
N ILE A 474 -7.67 13.94 -4.56
CA ILE A 474 -7.97 12.63 -5.13
C ILE A 474 -8.90 12.78 -6.34
N ALA A 475 -9.96 13.59 -6.23
CA ALA A 475 -10.88 13.89 -7.31
C ALA A 475 -10.22 14.68 -8.45
N GLU A 476 -9.17 15.48 -8.22
CA GLU A 476 -8.42 16.09 -9.33
C GLU A 476 -7.42 15.13 -10.01
N ARG A 477 -7.16 13.96 -9.42
CA ARG A 477 -6.26 12.95 -10.01
C ARG A 477 -6.98 11.71 -10.53
N LYS A 478 -8.13 11.35 -9.97
CA LYS A 478 -8.86 10.10 -10.24
C LYS A 478 -10.24 10.39 -10.82
N SER A 479 -10.38 10.12 -12.11
CA SER A 479 -11.58 10.39 -12.92
C SER A 479 -12.84 9.73 -12.32
N VAL A 480 -12.74 8.48 -11.87
CA VAL A 480 -13.87 7.78 -11.24
C VAL A 480 -14.36 8.49 -9.96
N VAL A 481 -13.46 9.10 -9.19
CA VAL A 481 -13.78 9.86 -7.97
C VAL A 481 -14.29 11.26 -8.32
N PHE A 482 -13.77 11.86 -9.40
CA PHE A 482 -14.29 13.08 -9.99
C PHE A 482 -15.76 12.91 -10.41
N HIS A 483 -16.05 11.91 -11.25
CA HIS A 483 -17.41 11.69 -11.76
C HIS A 483 -18.39 11.24 -10.67
N LEU A 484 -17.95 10.56 -9.61
CA LEU A 484 -18.78 10.35 -8.43
C LEU A 484 -19.15 11.67 -7.71
N ARG A 485 -18.23 12.65 -7.64
CA ARG A 485 -18.53 14.00 -7.12
C ARG A 485 -19.50 14.75 -8.03
N GLU A 486 -19.38 14.61 -9.35
CA GLU A 486 -20.31 15.23 -10.30
C GLU A 486 -21.71 14.57 -10.27
N LEU A 487 -21.79 13.26 -10.02
CA LEU A 487 -23.06 12.58 -9.73
C LEU A 487 -23.70 13.09 -8.43
N ALA A 488 -22.89 13.35 -7.39
CA ALA A 488 -23.38 13.93 -6.14
C ALA A 488 -23.90 15.37 -6.35
N LYS A 489 -23.22 16.21 -7.15
CA LYS A 489 -23.73 17.52 -7.59
C LYS A 489 -25.07 17.40 -8.34
N ALA A 490 -25.15 16.49 -9.31
CA ALA A 490 -26.37 16.26 -10.09
C ALA A 490 -27.54 15.77 -9.22
N SER A 491 -27.25 14.95 -8.20
CA SER A 491 -28.23 14.48 -7.21
C SER A 491 -28.71 15.60 -6.29
N ALA A 492 -27.81 16.49 -5.86
CA ALA A 492 -28.17 17.69 -5.09
C ALA A 492 -29.03 18.66 -5.89
N MET A 493 -28.70 18.84 -7.17
CA MET A 493 -29.52 19.62 -8.10
C MET A 493 -30.91 19.00 -8.29
N ALA A 494 -30.99 17.69 -8.55
CA ALA A 494 -32.27 16.98 -8.68
C ALA A 494 -33.16 17.11 -7.43
N LYS A 495 -32.58 16.99 -6.23
CA LYS A 495 -33.28 17.21 -4.96
C LYS A 495 -33.77 18.65 -4.82
N TYR A 496 -32.93 19.67 -5.06
CA TYR A 496 -33.36 21.08 -5.02
C TYR A 496 -34.49 21.38 -5.99
N LEU A 497 -34.41 20.91 -7.23
CA LEU A 497 -35.44 21.16 -8.25
C LEU A 497 -36.80 20.60 -7.85
N ILE A 498 -36.84 19.41 -7.24
CA ILE A 498 -38.07 18.77 -6.77
C ILE A 498 -38.56 19.38 -5.45
N ASP A 499 -37.70 19.51 -4.45
CA ASP A 499 -38.06 19.98 -3.10
C ASP A 499 -38.47 21.48 -3.13
N SER A 500 -37.85 22.30 -3.99
CA SER A 500 -38.22 23.71 -4.22
C SER A 500 -39.37 23.93 -5.22
N LYS A 501 -39.95 22.83 -5.75
CA LYS A 501 -41.08 22.84 -6.71
C LYS A 501 -40.81 23.64 -7.98
N ALA A 502 -39.60 23.51 -8.55
CA ALA A 502 -39.28 24.06 -9.86
C ALA A 502 -40.15 23.40 -10.95
N ARG A 503 -40.59 24.19 -11.93
CA ARG A 503 -41.38 23.73 -13.08
C ARG A 503 -40.42 23.18 -14.14
N LEU A 504 -40.14 21.89 -14.05
CA LEU A 504 -39.36 21.16 -15.04
C LEU A 504 -40.22 20.80 -16.25
N ASP A 505 -39.63 20.83 -17.44
CA ASP A 505 -40.26 20.35 -18.66
C ASP A 505 -40.54 18.83 -18.54
N PRO A 506 -41.78 18.35 -18.79
CA PRO A 506 -42.11 16.93 -18.72
C PRO A 506 -41.22 16.03 -19.59
N THR A 507 -40.67 16.56 -20.70
CA THR A 507 -39.74 15.82 -21.58
C THR A 507 -38.51 15.32 -20.85
N TRP A 508 -38.02 16.01 -19.81
CA TRP A 508 -36.83 15.57 -19.06
C TRP A 508 -37.06 14.18 -18.42
N TYR A 509 -38.27 13.91 -17.95
CA TYR A 509 -38.60 12.58 -17.43
C TYR A 509 -38.76 11.53 -18.54
N VAL A 510 -39.20 11.94 -19.73
CA VAL A 510 -39.25 11.06 -20.91
C VAL A 510 -37.85 10.70 -21.37
N LEU A 511 -36.91 11.65 -21.40
CA LEU A 511 -35.49 11.41 -21.69
C LEU A 511 -34.86 10.45 -20.67
N ALA A 512 -35.15 10.62 -19.37
CA ALA A 512 -34.69 9.69 -18.33
C ALA A 512 -35.30 8.27 -18.48
N ASP A 513 -36.56 8.17 -18.90
CA ASP A 513 -37.20 6.89 -19.22
C ASP A 513 -36.61 6.25 -20.49
N GLU A 514 -36.23 7.04 -21.50
CA GLU A 514 -35.55 6.57 -22.71
C GLU A 514 -34.17 6.00 -22.40
N ILE A 515 -33.34 6.72 -21.62
CA ILE A 515 -32.01 6.23 -21.20
C ILE A 515 -32.13 4.84 -20.58
N VAL A 516 -33.04 4.68 -19.61
CA VAL A 516 -33.25 3.40 -18.91
C VAL A 516 -33.84 2.31 -19.82
N LYS A 517 -34.58 2.66 -20.88
CA LYS A 517 -35.08 1.70 -21.88
C LYS A 517 -34.04 1.33 -22.94
N SER A 518 -33.09 2.22 -23.24
CA SER A 518 -31.98 1.97 -24.18
C SER A 518 -30.76 1.33 -23.51
N THR A 519 -30.70 1.38 -22.18
CA THR A 519 -29.64 0.74 -21.38
C THR A 519 -29.69 -0.77 -21.55
N GLU A 520 -28.57 -1.38 -21.92
CA GLU A 520 -28.43 -2.83 -21.94
C GLU A 520 -28.44 -3.40 -20.51
N PRO A 521 -28.99 -4.60 -20.28
CA PRO A 521 -28.96 -5.22 -18.96
C PRO A 521 -27.52 -5.38 -18.45
N GLU A 522 -27.31 -5.07 -17.17
CA GLU A 522 -26.04 -5.33 -16.45
C GLU A 522 -25.53 -6.74 -16.73
N ALA A 523 -24.41 -6.83 -17.46
CA ALA A 523 -23.83 -8.09 -17.91
C ALA A 523 -23.27 -8.92 -16.74
N TYR A 524 -22.81 -8.26 -15.68
CA TYR A 524 -22.12 -8.89 -14.55
C TYR A 524 -22.76 -8.49 -13.21
N PRO A 525 -24.03 -8.90 -12.94
CA PRO A 525 -24.72 -8.57 -11.69
C PRO A 525 -24.11 -9.26 -10.47
N GLN A 526 -23.22 -10.24 -10.70
CA GLN A 526 -22.37 -10.87 -9.71
C GLN A 526 -20.92 -10.87 -10.19
N ILE A 527 -20.00 -10.55 -9.29
CA ILE A 527 -18.56 -10.51 -9.53
C ILE A 527 -17.83 -11.41 -8.52
N PRO A 528 -16.58 -11.85 -8.79
CA PRO A 528 -15.77 -12.55 -7.82
C PRO A 528 -15.53 -11.66 -6.59
N GLN A 529 -15.43 -12.28 -5.41
CA GLN A 529 -15.01 -11.57 -4.22
C GLN A 529 -13.67 -10.86 -4.45
N LEU A 530 -13.62 -9.56 -4.16
CA LEU A 530 -12.35 -8.82 -4.08
C LEU A 530 -11.58 -9.33 -2.87
N TRP A 531 -10.27 -9.56 -2.99
CA TRP A 531 -9.45 -9.98 -1.85
C TRP A 531 -7.99 -9.60 -2.05
N ASN A 532 -7.33 -9.29 -0.96
CA ASN A 532 -5.88 -9.21 -0.89
C ASN A 532 -5.36 -10.01 0.29
N MET A 533 -4.14 -10.52 0.15
CA MET A 533 -3.39 -11.19 1.20
C MET A 533 -1.96 -10.68 1.22
N ARG A 534 -1.44 -10.35 2.40
CA ARG A 534 -0.04 -9.98 2.61
C ARG A 534 0.56 -10.90 3.67
N GLY A 535 1.62 -11.63 3.30
CA GLY A 535 2.38 -12.46 4.22
C GLY A 535 3.50 -11.67 4.88
N ASN A 536 3.47 -11.56 6.22
CA ASN A 536 4.55 -10.95 7.01
C ASN A 536 5.12 -12.00 7.98
N SER A 537 6.44 -12.22 7.96
CA SER A 537 7.11 -13.19 8.86
C SER A 537 8.45 -12.66 9.38
N ARG A 538 8.82 -13.11 10.58
CA ARG A 538 10.03 -12.70 11.30
C ARG A 538 10.85 -13.92 11.71
N ILE A 539 12.05 -14.03 11.13
CA ILE A 539 12.99 -15.13 11.37
C ILE A 539 13.85 -14.76 12.58
N LYS A 540 13.57 -15.34 13.75
CA LYS A 540 14.24 -15.00 15.01
C LYS A 540 15.56 -15.75 15.18
N LEU A 541 16.63 -15.01 15.39
CA LEU A 541 17.96 -15.45 15.78
C LEU A 541 18.19 -15.14 17.26
N LYS A 542 18.63 -16.14 18.03
CA LYS A 542 19.05 -15.97 19.42
C LYS A 542 20.33 -16.77 19.65
N GLU A 543 21.36 -16.15 20.22
CA GLU A 543 22.64 -16.83 20.54
C GLU A 543 23.25 -17.58 19.34
N GLY A 544 23.18 -16.98 18.14
CA GLY A 544 23.66 -17.58 16.90
C GLY A 544 22.85 -18.79 16.38
N ARG A 545 21.65 -19.04 16.90
CA ARG A 545 20.74 -20.12 16.47
C ARG A 545 19.44 -19.56 15.89
N LEU A 546 18.92 -20.21 14.84
CA LEU A 546 17.53 -20.02 14.41
C LEU A 546 16.60 -20.58 15.49
N VAL A 547 15.78 -19.70 16.07
CA VAL A 547 14.66 -20.04 16.94
C VAL A 547 13.41 -20.17 16.05
N ASP A 548 12.46 -21.02 16.46
CA ASP A 548 11.14 -21.12 15.80
C ASP A 548 11.13 -21.69 14.37
N MET A 549 12.07 -22.60 14.05
CA MET A 549 12.09 -23.32 12.77
C MET A 549 10.94 -24.32 12.60
N VAL A 550 10.46 -24.92 13.68
CA VAL A 550 9.52 -26.07 13.63
C VAL A 550 8.06 -25.62 13.54
N THR A 551 7.73 -24.49 14.14
CA THR A 551 6.38 -23.90 14.12
C THR A 551 6.13 -23.05 12.87
N GLY A 552 7.13 -22.88 12.01
CA GLY A 552 7.06 -22.03 10.82
C GLY A 552 6.96 -20.55 11.21
N GLY A 553 8.11 -19.91 11.46
CA GLY A 553 8.25 -18.58 12.06
C GLY A 553 7.09 -17.64 11.78
N GLN A 554 6.26 -17.43 12.82
CA GLN A 554 4.89 -16.89 12.79
C GLN A 554 4.59 -16.04 11.55
N SER A 555 4.03 -16.69 10.51
CA SER A 555 3.55 -16.02 9.31
C SER A 555 2.19 -15.40 9.62
N ASN A 556 2.19 -14.13 10.02
CA ASN A 556 0.96 -13.38 10.15
C ASN A 556 0.49 -13.03 8.74
N LEU A 557 -0.30 -13.94 8.16
CA LEU A 557 -1.09 -13.71 6.96
C LEU A 557 -2.20 -12.73 7.33
N GLN A 558 -2.09 -11.50 6.87
CA GLN A 558 -3.20 -10.55 6.90
C GLN A 558 -3.97 -10.72 5.60
N ALA A 559 -5.22 -11.16 5.70
CA ALA A 559 -6.16 -11.32 4.60
C ALA A 559 -7.31 -10.33 4.78
N ILE A 560 -7.72 -9.68 3.70
CA ILE A 560 -8.74 -8.64 3.69
C ILE A 560 -9.60 -8.87 2.43
N TYR A 561 -10.86 -9.25 2.63
CA TYR A 561 -11.84 -9.57 1.59
C TYR A 561 -12.80 -8.40 1.36
N GLY A 562 -12.65 -7.73 0.21
CA GLY A 562 -13.57 -6.70 -0.25
C GLY A 562 -14.99 -7.24 -0.46
N GLY A 563 -15.97 -6.35 -0.42
CA GLY A 563 -17.39 -6.73 -0.31
C GLY A 563 -17.69 -7.63 0.90
N VAL A 564 -17.00 -7.33 2.00
CA VAL A 564 -17.51 -7.42 3.37
C VAL A 564 -17.57 -8.81 4.01
N GLU A 565 -16.43 -9.25 4.54
CA GLU A 565 -16.11 -9.14 5.98
C GLU A 565 -14.57 -9.27 6.14
N PHE A 566 -13.95 -8.58 7.10
CA PHE A 566 -12.48 -8.67 7.34
C PHE A 566 -12.08 -9.60 8.50
N GLY A 567 -12.80 -10.71 8.68
CA GLY A 567 -12.49 -11.71 9.70
C GLY A 567 -11.19 -12.48 9.43
N LEU A 568 -10.13 -12.24 10.23
CA LEU A 568 -8.88 -13.03 10.20
C LEU A 568 -8.99 -14.39 10.90
N ASP A 569 -10.14 -14.71 11.50
CA ASP A 569 -10.37 -15.88 12.34
C ASP A 569 -10.67 -17.15 11.52
N ARG A 570 -9.80 -17.54 10.57
CA ARG A 570 -9.91 -18.88 9.92
C ARG A 570 -8.66 -19.54 9.34
N PHE A 571 -7.47 -18.97 9.51
CA PHE A 571 -6.24 -19.75 9.32
C PHE A 571 -5.96 -20.66 10.53
N GLU A 572 -6.71 -21.76 10.66
CA GLU A 572 -6.31 -22.91 11.50
C GLU A 572 -5.15 -23.74 10.88
N LEU A 573 -4.34 -23.13 10.00
CA LEU A 573 -3.16 -23.74 9.39
C LEU A 573 -1.94 -23.68 10.35
N ALA A 574 -2.01 -24.42 11.47
CA ALA A 574 -0.88 -25.14 12.11
C ALA A 574 -1.20 -25.67 13.52
N GLN A 575 -2.08 -25.03 14.28
CA GLN A 575 -2.04 -25.14 15.75
C GLN A 575 -2.89 -26.22 16.45
N ARG A 576 -3.64 -27.08 15.73
CA ARG A 576 -4.52 -28.10 16.37
C ARG A 576 -4.11 -29.57 16.27
N HIS A 577 -3.03 -29.92 15.56
CA HIS A 577 -2.57 -31.32 15.46
C HIS A 577 -1.41 -31.71 16.40
N ALA A 578 -0.97 -30.83 17.31
CA ALA A 578 0.18 -31.08 18.19
C ALA A 578 -0.17 -31.44 19.65
N LEU A 579 -1.44 -31.38 20.07
CA LEU A 579 -1.85 -31.55 21.48
C LEU A 579 -3.07 -32.47 21.67
N GLN A 580 -2.95 -33.73 21.24
CA GLN A 580 -3.69 -34.85 21.85
C GLN A 580 -2.70 -35.95 22.24
N GLY A 581 -2.11 -35.82 23.42
CA GLY A 581 -0.95 -36.63 23.79
C GLY A 581 -0.61 -36.71 25.27
N GLN A 582 -1.56 -36.47 26.20
CA GLN A 582 -1.41 -36.88 27.61
C GLN A 582 -2.75 -36.88 28.35
N LYS A 583 -3.16 -38.05 28.85
CA LYS A 583 -4.16 -38.17 29.92
C LYS A 583 -3.45 -37.99 31.27
N PRO A 584 -4.07 -37.30 32.24
CA PRO A 584 -3.92 -37.62 33.65
C PRO A 584 -5.13 -38.41 34.13
N SER A 585 -4.86 -39.54 34.78
CA SER A 585 -5.82 -40.28 35.61
C SER A 585 -5.92 -39.65 37.01
N VAL A 586 -7.14 -39.48 37.55
CA VAL A 586 -7.56 -39.80 38.95
C VAL A 586 -9.12 -39.74 38.97
N PRO A 587 -9.83 -40.66 39.67
CA PRO A 587 -11.30 -40.67 39.71
C PRO A 587 -11.91 -40.09 41.00
N GLY A 588 -13.15 -39.59 40.90
CA GLY A 588 -14.13 -39.58 42.00
C GLY A 588 -14.59 -38.20 42.51
N VAL A 589 -15.89 -37.90 42.33
CA VAL A 589 -16.90 -37.40 43.30
C VAL A 589 -18.18 -37.03 42.51
N GLN A 590 -19.34 -37.06 43.17
CA GLN A 590 -20.67 -37.24 42.57
C GLN A 590 -21.61 -36.01 42.60
N LEU A 591 -22.67 -36.08 41.78
CA LEU A 591 -23.93 -35.29 41.79
C LEU A 591 -23.81 -33.78 41.43
N ALA A 592 -24.84 -33.10 40.90
CA ALA A 592 -26.27 -33.43 40.84
C ALA A 592 -26.96 -33.16 39.48
N GLN A 593 -28.24 -33.53 39.38
CA GLN A 593 -29.10 -33.51 38.19
C GLN A 593 -29.93 -32.21 38.09
N SER A 594 -30.33 -31.79 36.88
CA SER A 594 -31.69 -31.25 36.63
C SER A 594 -32.05 -31.09 35.15
N GLY A 595 -33.22 -31.62 34.74
CA GLY A 595 -34.14 -30.93 33.82
C GLY A 595 -33.90 -30.95 32.30
N ARG A 596 -34.53 -31.90 31.60
CA ARG A 596 -35.10 -31.70 30.23
C ARG A 596 -36.31 -30.73 30.32
N PRO A 597 -36.85 -30.13 29.21
CA PRO A 597 -36.85 -30.66 27.84
C PRO A 597 -36.61 -29.65 26.69
N MET A 598 -36.68 -30.18 25.47
CA MET A 598 -36.59 -29.45 24.21
C MET A 598 -37.66 -28.36 24.07
N PHE A 599 -37.24 -27.19 23.55
CA PHE A 599 -38.12 -26.24 22.89
C PHE A 599 -37.49 -25.86 21.54
N MET A 600 -38.22 -26.10 20.45
CA MET A 600 -37.96 -25.46 19.17
C MET A 600 -38.63 -24.09 19.15
N PRO A 601 -37.95 -23.01 18.74
CA PRO A 601 -38.53 -21.92 17.98
C PRO A 601 -38.35 -22.26 16.49
N GLN A 602 -39.40 -22.72 15.80
CA GLN A 602 -40.25 -21.85 14.97
C GLN A 602 -39.48 -20.85 14.09
N ARG A 603 -39.64 -21.01 12.77
CA ARG A 603 -39.28 -20.02 11.75
C ARG A 603 -39.82 -18.65 12.13
N PHE A 604 -38.94 -17.72 12.46
CA PHE A 604 -39.25 -16.30 12.35
C PHE A 604 -38.86 -15.83 10.96
N GLN A 605 -39.84 -15.31 10.22
CA GLN A 605 -39.59 -14.59 8.98
C GLN A 605 -38.81 -13.32 9.33
N LEU A 606 -37.64 -13.11 8.72
CA LEU A 606 -36.95 -11.84 8.84
C LEU A 606 -37.80 -10.76 8.16
N GLY A 607 -38.40 -9.88 8.96
CA GLY A 607 -38.86 -8.60 8.45
C GLY A 607 -37.65 -7.79 8.02
N GLN A 608 -37.48 -7.60 6.71
CA GLN A 608 -36.47 -6.70 6.16
C GLN A 608 -36.70 -5.30 6.74
N ARG A 609 -35.74 -4.80 7.51
CA ARG A 609 -35.59 -3.35 7.68
C ARG A 609 -35.11 -2.78 6.33
N PRO A 610 -35.43 -1.52 6.00
CA PRO A 610 -34.77 -0.86 4.88
C PRO A 610 -33.26 -0.93 5.11
N GLU A 611 -32.57 -1.58 4.18
CA GLU A 611 -31.14 -1.84 4.27
C GLU A 611 -30.39 -0.51 4.19
N MET A 612 -29.46 -0.32 5.12
CA MET A 612 -28.64 0.89 5.16
C MET A 612 -27.60 0.78 4.03
N PRO A 613 -27.31 1.83 3.24
CA PRO A 613 -26.28 1.78 2.21
C PRO A 613 -24.91 1.40 2.74
N GLN A 614 -24.18 0.62 1.94
CA GLN A 614 -22.92 0.02 2.34
C GLN A 614 -21.84 0.01 1.22
N GLY A 615 -21.94 0.94 0.24
CA GLY A 615 -20.91 1.20 -0.79
C GLY A 615 -20.85 2.64 -1.32
N VAL A 616 -21.98 3.17 -1.83
CA VAL A 616 -22.15 4.60 -2.13
C VAL A 616 -23.44 5.11 -1.50
N ASP A 617 -23.30 6.06 -0.56
CA ASP A 617 -24.42 6.74 0.09
C ASP A 617 -24.48 8.22 -0.31
N LEU A 618 -25.32 8.52 -1.30
CA LEU A 618 -25.63 9.89 -1.70
C LEU A 618 -26.79 10.51 -0.89
N ASN A 619 -27.19 9.96 0.26
CA ASN A 619 -28.31 10.49 1.05
C ASN A 619 -28.14 11.97 1.41
N LEU A 620 -29.06 12.79 0.87
CA LEU A 620 -29.11 14.23 1.05
C LEU A 620 -30.22 14.70 1.99
N ASP A 621 -31.07 13.82 2.53
CA ASP A 621 -32.20 14.23 3.37
C ASP A 621 -31.76 14.83 4.73
N LYS A 622 -30.48 14.68 5.09
CA LYS A 622 -29.82 15.42 6.19
C LYS A 622 -29.47 16.88 5.86
N PHE A 623 -29.67 17.33 4.62
CA PHE A 623 -29.45 18.71 4.17
C PHE A 623 -30.76 19.34 3.69
N SER A 624 -31.03 20.58 4.12
CA SER A 624 -32.19 21.34 3.65
C SER A 624 -31.86 22.01 2.31
N LEU A 625 -32.26 21.35 1.21
CA LEU A 625 -32.11 21.86 -0.16
C LEU A 625 -33.42 22.48 -0.70
N SER A 626 -34.31 22.96 0.17
CA SER A 626 -35.58 23.58 -0.22
C SER A 626 -35.47 25.06 -0.60
N THR A 627 -34.35 25.70 -0.24
CA THR A 627 -34.05 27.12 -0.47
C THR A 627 -32.60 27.27 -0.89
N GLU A 628 -32.32 28.10 -1.89
CA GLU A 628 -30.95 28.45 -2.27
C GLU A 628 -30.22 29.24 -1.16
N GLU A 629 -28.99 28.84 -0.84
CA GLU A 629 -28.14 29.64 0.06
C GLU A 629 -27.63 30.85 -0.71
N ARG A 630 -28.21 32.02 -0.43
CA ARG A 630 -27.72 33.31 -0.94
C ARG A 630 -26.41 33.64 -0.25
N PHE A 631 -25.31 33.47 -0.98
CA PHE A 631 -23.97 33.86 -0.52
C PHE A 631 -23.90 35.35 -0.17
N ALA A 632 -22.96 35.72 0.71
CA ALA A 632 -22.74 37.12 1.09
C ALA A 632 -22.28 38.02 -0.07
N GLY A 633 -21.72 37.44 -1.14
CA GLY A 633 -21.56 38.08 -2.45
C GLY A 633 -22.11 37.17 -3.54
N ARG A 634 -22.94 37.69 -4.45
CA ARG A 634 -23.43 36.88 -5.59
C ARG A 634 -22.25 36.54 -6.50
N LEU A 635 -22.24 35.31 -7.03
CA LEU A 635 -21.31 34.96 -8.10
C LEU A 635 -21.72 35.71 -9.38
N PRO A 636 -20.76 36.27 -10.15
CA PRO A 636 -21.05 36.93 -11.42
C PRO A 636 -21.83 36.02 -12.39
N PRO A 637 -22.49 36.58 -13.42
CA PRO A 637 -23.14 35.81 -14.47
C PRO A 637 -22.20 34.75 -15.05
N CYS A 638 -22.69 33.52 -15.17
CA CYS A 638 -21.87 32.38 -15.62
C CYS A 638 -22.62 31.44 -16.58
N SER A 639 -23.84 31.79 -17.01
CA SER A 639 -24.53 31.15 -18.12
C SER A 639 -24.26 31.85 -19.45
N GLY A 640 -23.77 31.09 -20.42
CA GLY A 640 -23.59 31.51 -21.79
C GLY A 640 -24.85 31.28 -22.63
N GLY A 641 -25.21 32.27 -23.45
CA GLY A 641 -26.23 32.13 -24.49
C GLY A 641 -25.77 31.24 -25.66
N VAL A 642 -26.69 30.88 -26.54
CA VAL A 642 -26.45 29.96 -27.68
C VAL A 642 -25.28 30.38 -28.59
N GLY A 643 -25.08 31.68 -28.81
CA GLY A 643 -23.99 32.23 -29.64
C GLY A 643 -22.73 32.63 -28.85
N SER A 644 -22.70 32.39 -27.54
CA SER A 644 -21.63 32.77 -26.62
C SER A 644 -20.34 31.99 -26.86
N LEU A 645 -19.27 32.39 -26.17
CA LEU A 645 -18.00 31.69 -26.18
C LEU A 645 -18.16 30.30 -25.52
N GLU A 646 -18.79 30.29 -24.35
CA GLU A 646 -19.08 29.12 -23.52
C GLU A 646 -19.82 28.01 -24.29
N ALA A 647 -20.70 28.39 -25.22
CA ALA A 647 -21.44 27.43 -26.05
C ALA A 647 -20.58 26.79 -27.16
N LYS A 648 -19.52 27.48 -27.62
CA LYS A 648 -18.66 27.03 -28.74
C LYS A 648 -17.43 26.26 -28.28
N THR A 649 -16.96 26.47 -27.06
CA THR A 649 -15.63 26.04 -26.61
C THR A 649 -15.64 24.78 -25.77
N VAL A 650 -14.71 23.86 -26.05
CA VAL A 650 -14.42 22.69 -25.19
C VAL A 650 -13.30 23.07 -24.21
N LEU A 651 -13.65 23.80 -23.15
CA LEU A 651 -12.68 24.34 -22.17
C LEU A 651 -11.70 23.28 -21.62
N GLY A 652 -12.18 22.05 -21.42
CA GLY A 652 -11.34 20.95 -20.95
C GLY A 652 -10.20 20.58 -21.91
N ARG A 653 -10.49 20.55 -23.22
CA ARG A 653 -9.48 20.29 -24.25
C ARG A 653 -8.42 21.39 -24.28
N ALA A 654 -8.85 22.65 -24.23
CA ALA A 654 -7.97 23.81 -24.19
C ALA A 654 -7.03 23.77 -22.97
N PHE A 655 -7.58 23.45 -21.79
CA PHE A 655 -6.82 23.28 -20.55
C PHE A 655 -5.78 22.15 -20.65
N LEU A 656 -6.17 20.97 -21.16
CA LEU A 656 -5.27 19.82 -21.31
C LEU A 656 -4.15 20.11 -22.35
N GLN A 657 -4.46 20.82 -23.43
CA GLN A 657 -3.48 21.23 -24.43
C GLN A 657 -2.45 22.23 -23.85
N ALA A 658 -2.91 23.24 -23.10
CA ALA A 658 -2.03 24.18 -22.40
C ALA A 658 -1.12 23.47 -21.37
N LEU A 659 -1.68 22.53 -20.60
CA LEU A 659 -0.95 21.68 -19.67
C LEU A 659 0.14 20.86 -20.37
N GLN A 660 -0.19 20.19 -21.48
CA GLN A 660 0.79 19.44 -22.28
C GLN A 660 1.94 20.34 -22.73
N GLN A 661 1.62 21.48 -23.36
CA GLN A 661 2.58 22.46 -23.88
C GLN A 661 3.38 23.21 -22.79
N LYS A 662 3.01 23.06 -21.50
CA LYS A 662 3.52 23.89 -20.38
C LYS A 662 3.33 25.40 -20.62
N SER A 663 2.40 25.79 -21.49
CA SER A 663 2.15 27.17 -21.91
C SER A 663 0.96 27.73 -21.14
N PHE A 664 1.23 28.45 -20.05
CA PHE A 664 0.20 29.07 -19.22
C PHE A 664 0.49 30.56 -19.08
N ALA A 665 -0.50 31.41 -19.39
CA ALA A 665 -0.40 32.86 -19.22
C ALA A 665 -0.67 33.31 -17.77
N VAL A 666 -0.10 32.63 -16.77
CA VAL A 666 -0.38 32.89 -15.34
C VAL A 666 0.86 32.95 -14.45
N LYS A 667 0.62 33.22 -13.15
CA LYS A 667 1.61 33.19 -12.08
C LYS A 667 2.34 31.84 -12.04
N PRO A 668 3.69 31.82 -11.94
CA PRO A 668 4.46 30.58 -11.89
C PRO A 668 4.04 29.63 -10.75
N GLU A 669 3.54 30.17 -9.63
CA GLU A 669 3.04 29.38 -8.50
C GLU A 669 1.79 28.57 -8.86
N ASP A 670 0.89 29.14 -9.67
CA ASP A 670 -0.36 28.50 -10.08
C ASP A 670 -0.09 27.50 -11.22
N GLN A 671 0.80 27.84 -12.15
CA GLN A 671 1.33 26.88 -13.13
C GLN A 671 1.98 25.66 -12.45
N SER A 672 2.84 25.90 -11.45
CA SER A 672 3.49 24.84 -10.69
C SER A 672 2.47 23.98 -9.94
N LEU A 673 1.43 24.58 -9.35
CA LEU A 673 0.34 23.86 -8.71
C LEU A 673 -0.37 22.92 -9.68
N LEU A 674 -0.82 23.40 -10.84
CA LEU A 674 -1.54 22.59 -11.83
C LEU A 674 -0.65 21.44 -12.37
N LEU A 675 0.63 21.69 -12.63
CA LEU A 675 1.57 20.63 -13.02
C LEU A 675 1.73 19.55 -11.94
N ASN A 676 1.83 19.93 -10.66
CA ASN A 676 1.90 18.98 -9.54
C ASN A 676 0.58 18.23 -9.25
N ILE A 677 -0.55 18.66 -9.84
CA ILE A 677 -1.82 17.94 -9.78
C ILE A 677 -1.93 16.95 -10.94
N PHE A 678 -1.70 17.42 -12.17
CA PHE A 678 -2.06 16.70 -13.40
C PHE A 678 -0.89 16.06 -14.17
N LYS A 679 0.36 16.51 -14.00
CA LYS A 679 1.56 15.85 -14.55
C LYS A 679 2.27 15.01 -13.48
N VAL A 680 1.53 14.06 -12.91
CA VAL A 680 2.05 13.07 -11.97
C VAL A 680 1.51 11.68 -12.33
N PRO A 681 2.25 10.58 -12.09
CA PRO A 681 1.82 9.23 -12.50
C PRO A 681 0.47 8.77 -11.93
N GLN A 682 0.04 9.35 -10.80
CA GLN A 682 -1.24 9.02 -10.19
C GLN A 682 -2.45 9.67 -10.87
N CYS A 683 -2.25 10.63 -11.79
CA CYS A 683 -3.34 11.34 -12.46
C CYS A 683 -3.79 10.62 -13.74
N ASP A 684 -5.02 10.10 -13.75
CA ASP A 684 -5.66 9.53 -14.96
C ASP A 684 -6.65 10.51 -15.64
N ARG A 685 -7.02 11.61 -14.97
CA ARG A 685 -7.96 12.61 -15.53
C ARG A 685 -7.53 13.25 -16.85
N VAL A 686 -6.22 13.26 -17.16
CA VAL A 686 -5.71 13.76 -18.44
C VAL A 686 -6.21 12.94 -19.65
N GLU A 687 -6.75 11.74 -19.41
CA GLU A 687 -7.34 10.87 -20.42
C GLU A 687 -8.84 11.13 -20.68
N GLU A 688 -9.50 11.98 -19.87
CA GLU A 688 -10.92 12.37 -20.05
C GLU A 688 -11.17 13.15 -21.36
N GLY A 689 -10.12 13.79 -21.91
CA GLY A 689 -10.18 14.54 -23.16
C GLY A 689 -11.24 15.64 -23.16
N ASP A 690 -12.18 15.57 -24.10
CA ASP A 690 -13.27 16.55 -24.24
C ASP A 690 -14.25 16.57 -23.05
N ALA A 691 -14.31 15.49 -22.25
CA ALA A 691 -15.14 15.43 -21.06
C ALA A 691 -14.47 16.05 -19.82
N PHE A 692 -13.20 16.44 -19.92
CA PHE A 692 -12.45 17.00 -18.81
C PHE A 692 -13.07 18.32 -18.32
N ILE A 693 -13.28 18.41 -17.02
CA ILE A 693 -13.69 19.64 -16.35
C ILE A 693 -12.50 20.16 -15.53
N PRO A 694 -12.00 21.39 -15.76
CA PRO A 694 -10.93 21.99 -14.97
C PRO A 694 -11.29 22.16 -13.48
N PRO A 695 -10.29 22.33 -12.59
CA PRO A 695 -10.52 22.68 -11.20
C PRO A 695 -11.41 23.92 -11.02
N ASP A 696 -12.10 24.01 -9.89
CA ASP A 696 -12.78 25.25 -9.49
C ASP A 696 -11.74 26.38 -9.30
N PRO A 697 -11.85 27.52 -10.01
CA PRO A 697 -10.88 28.60 -9.92
C PRO A 697 -10.96 29.41 -8.60
N ASN A 698 -11.97 29.16 -7.75
CA ASN A 698 -12.16 29.84 -6.47
C ASN A 698 -10.94 29.70 -5.52
N LEU A 699 -10.56 30.83 -4.89
CA LEU A 699 -9.46 30.89 -3.93
C LEU A 699 -9.62 29.95 -2.72
N GLU A 700 -10.82 29.69 -2.18
CA GLU A 700 -10.99 28.71 -1.07
C GLU A 700 -10.49 27.33 -1.52
N TYR A 701 -10.99 26.89 -2.67
CA TYR A 701 -10.69 25.58 -3.24
C TYR A 701 -9.21 25.46 -3.61
N LEU A 702 -8.67 26.43 -4.37
CA LEU A 702 -7.26 26.43 -4.75
C LEU A 702 -6.32 26.54 -3.54
N THR A 703 -6.70 27.27 -2.48
CA THR A 703 -5.90 27.33 -1.24
C THR A 703 -5.86 25.98 -0.53
N LYS A 704 -7.00 25.26 -0.48
CA LYS A 704 -7.05 23.89 0.05
C LYS A 704 -6.15 22.96 -0.75
N VAL A 705 -6.27 22.92 -2.08
CA VAL A 705 -5.47 22.03 -2.93
C VAL A 705 -3.98 22.40 -2.89
N ARG A 706 -3.64 23.70 -2.89
CA ARG A 706 -2.26 24.19 -2.72
C ARG A 706 -1.66 23.76 -1.38
N SER A 707 -2.45 23.74 -0.31
CA SER A 707 -2.00 23.21 0.98
C SER A 707 -1.66 21.72 0.90
N LEU A 708 -2.54 20.90 0.31
CA LEU A 708 -2.33 19.45 0.17
C LEU A 708 -1.09 19.13 -0.69
N VAL A 709 -0.94 19.80 -1.84
CA VAL A 709 0.25 19.65 -2.70
C VAL A 709 1.53 20.15 -2.00
N GLY A 710 1.42 21.17 -1.15
CA GLY A 710 2.51 21.65 -0.30
C GLY A 710 2.97 20.62 0.75
N GLU A 711 2.05 19.85 1.32
CA GLU A 711 2.37 18.73 2.22
C GLU A 711 3.12 17.61 1.48
N GLU A 712 2.69 17.25 0.27
CA GLU A 712 3.40 16.29 -0.58
C GLU A 712 4.82 16.77 -0.90
N LYS A 713 4.98 18.04 -1.31
CA LYS A 713 6.30 18.64 -1.57
C LYS A 713 7.19 18.58 -0.33
N THR A 714 6.64 18.83 0.85
CA THR A 714 7.37 18.75 2.12
C THR A 714 7.77 17.30 2.44
N LEU A 715 6.95 16.31 2.10
CA LEU A 715 7.28 14.90 2.22
C LEU A 715 8.36 14.46 1.21
N ARG A 716 8.28 14.88 -0.05
CA ARG A 716 9.34 14.68 -1.06
C ARG A 716 10.69 15.19 -0.55
N GLU A 717 10.70 16.40 0.01
CA GLU A 717 11.92 16.98 0.58
C GLU A 717 12.45 16.18 1.78
N ARG A 718 11.58 15.72 2.69
CA ARG A 718 12.00 14.79 3.77
C ARG A 718 12.56 13.48 3.23
N ARG A 719 11.97 12.90 2.17
CA ARG A 719 12.50 11.70 1.49
C ARG A 719 13.90 11.96 0.95
N LYS A 720 14.12 13.07 0.23
CA LYS A 720 15.44 13.46 -0.30
C LYS A 720 16.49 13.59 0.79
N GLN A 721 16.16 14.32 1.86
CA GLN A 721 17.07 14.52 3.00
C GLN A 721 17.37 13.20 3.71
N ARG A 722 16.35 12.39 4.01
CA ARG A 722 16.48 11.10 4.68
C ARG A 722 17.24 10.08 3.83
N PHE A 723 17.03 10.05 2.52
CA PHE A 723 17.80 9.21 1.59
C PHE A 723 19.25 9.67 1.45
N SER A 724 19.51 10.97 1.61
CA SER A 724 20.87 11.53 1.58
C SER A 724 21.60 11.43 2.91
N ASP A 725 20.93 10.98 3.99
CA ASP A 725 21.55 10.80 5.30
C ASP A 725 22.23 9.42 5.43
N LYS A 726 23.39 9.39 6.08
CA LYS A 726 24.17 8.15 6.28
C LYS A 726 23.41 7.03 7.02
N SER A 727 22.42 7.37 7.84
CA SER A 727 21.58 6.42 8.58
C SER A 727 20.49 5.74 7.75
N PHE A 728 20.30 6.12 6.47
CA PHE A 728 19.36 5.43 5.59
C PHE A 728 19.73 3.96 5.40
N ALA A 729 18.86 3.07 5.90
CA ALA A 729 19.00 1.63 5.78
C ALA A 729 18.02 1.11 4.70
N VAL A 730 18.53 0.41 3.69
CA VAL A 730 17.71 -0.22 2.64
C VAL A 730 16.64 -1.16 3.21
N ALA A 731 16.98 -1.90 4.28
CA ALA A 731 16.05 -2.81 4.96
C ALA A 731 15.00 -2.11 5.84
N ASN A 732 15.13 -0.80 6.08
CA ASN A 732 14.18 0.00 6.85
C ASN A 732 14.28 1.48 6.42
N PRO A 733 13.77 1.83 5.21
CA PRO A 733 13.94 3.17 4.65
C PRO A 733 13.24 4.22 5.53
N GLY A 734 12.11 3.86 6.14
CA GLY A 734 11.39 4.65 7.12
C GLY A 734 9.92 4.89 6.77
N LEU A 735 9.20 5.58 7.66
CA LEU A 735 7.79 5.91 7.49
C LEU A 735 7.52 6.98 6.43
N ASP A 736 8.53 7.76 6.02
CA ASP A 736 8.39 8.73 4.94
C ASP A 736 8.32 8.03 3.56
N PHE A 737 8.81 6.81 3.42
CA PHE A 737 8.89 6.07 2.15
C PHE A 737 7.73 5.07 1.99
N PRO A 738 7.43 4.64 0.74
CA PRO A 738 6.41 3.63 0.48
C PRO A 738 6.62 2.38 1.34
N ARG A 739 5.53 1.85 1.90
CA ARG A 739 5.60 0.69 2.79
C ARG A 739 6.13 -0.56 2.07
N SER A 740 5.85 -0.67 0.77
CA SER A 740 6.35 -1.71 -0.14
C SER A 740 7.88 -1.84 -0.17
N TRP A 741 8.63 -0.76 0.14
CA TRP A 741 10.09 -0.81 0.20
C TRP A 741 10.63 -1.50 1.47
N THR A 742 9.81 -1.65 2.51
CA THR A 742 10.22 -2.36 3.74
C THR A 742 10.04 -3.86 3.51
N PRO A 743 11.09 -4.71 3.63
CA PRO A 743 10.94 -6.15 3.46
C PRO A 743 9.90 -6.74 4.42
N ARG A 744 8.95 -7.51 3.88
CA ARG A 744 7.91 -8.23 4.64
C ARG A 744 8.49 -9.37 5.48
N PHE A 745 9.57 -9.95 4.98
CA PHE A 745 10.36 -10.99 5.64
C PHE A 745 11.59 -10.35 6.27
N GLN A 746 11.66 -10.39 7.60
CA GLN A 746 12.73 -9.76 8.37
C GLN A 746 13.44 -10.79 9.24
N VAL A 747 14.76 -10.71 9.31
CA VAL A 747 15.53 -11.44 10.31
C VAL A 747 15.54 -10.60 11.59
N GLU A 748 15.21 -11.16 12.75
CA GLU A 748 15.34 -10.50 14.05
C GLU A 748 16.51 -11.11 14.81
N LEU A 749 17.47 -10.30 15.29
CA LEU A 749 18.60 -10.74 16.10
C LEU A 749 18.40 -10.27 17.55
N GLU A 750 18.26 -11.22 18.48
CA GLU A 750 18.15 -10.99 19.92
C GLU A 750 17.03 -9.99 20.31
N GLY A 751 15.90 -10.02 19.59
CA GLY A 751 14.74 -9.16 19.82
C GLY A 751 14.84 -7.77 19.18
N ARG A 752 15.93 -7.46 18.48
CA ARG A 752 16.03 -6.32 17.56
C ARG A 752 15.75 -6.82 16.15
N VAL A 753 15.10 -6.02 15.30
CA VAL A 753 15.10 -6.31 13.86
C VAL A 753 16.54 -6.24 13.40
N SER A 754 17.07 -7.36 12.91
CA SER A 754 18.38 -7.42 12.30
C SER A 754 18.26 -6.70 10.97
N GLN A 755 18.64 -5.42 10.97
CA GLN A 755 19.01 -4.76 9.75
C GLN A 755 20.06 -5.66 9.10
N THR A 756 19.75 -6.22 7.92
CA THR A 756 20.65 -7.12 7.20
C THR A 756 22.01 -6.46 7.10
N ALA A 757 22.97 -6.95 7.91
CA ALA A 757 24.30 -6.38 8.19
C ALA A 757 24.54 -5.02 7.52
N PRO A 758 24.33 -3.88 8.21
CA PRO A 758 24.53 -2.58 7.60
C PRO A 758 25.99 -2.45 7.21
N THR A 759 26.28 -2.67 5.93
CA THR A 759 27.59 -2.49 5.28
C THR A 759 27.95 -0.99 5.15
N LYS A 760 27.46 -0.18 6.10
CA LYS A 760 27.28 1.28 5.99
C LYS A 760 27.66 2.04 7.26
N PHE A 761 28.16 1.38 8.30
CA PHE A 761 28.83 2.09 9.38
C PHE A 761 30.26 2.44 8.94
N GLY A 762 30.66 3.70 9.15
CA GLY A 762 31.89 4.27 8.57
C GLY A 762 31.70 5.08 7.29
N LEU A 763 30.47 5.22 6.76
CA LEU A 763 30.20 6.09 5.61
C LEU A 763 30.49 7.57 5.95
N LYS A 764 31.56 8.11 5.36
CA LYS A 764 31.91 9.53 5.39
C LYS A 764 31.35 10.21 4.14
N LYS A 765 30.53 11.25 4.31
CA LYS A 765 30.06 12.07 3.18
C LYS A 765 31.27 12.70 2.49
N LEU A 766 31.36 12.54 1.17
CA LEU A 766 32.31 13.25 0.34
C LEU A 766 31.62 14.46 -0.29
N GLU A 767 32.26 15.62 -0.20
CA GLU A 767 31.92 16.74 -1.09
C GLU A 767 32.68 16.52 -2.40
N VAL A 768 31.95 16.43 -3.51
CA VAL A 768 32.47 16.17 -4.85
C VAL A 768 32.03 17.28 -5.79
N ASP A 769 32.90 17.68 -6.71
CA ASP A 769 32.60 18.75 -7.67
C ASP A 769 31.68 18.25 -8.82
N GLU A 770 31.18 19.21 -9.61
CA GLU A 770 30.27 18.92 -10.72
C GLU A 770 30.93 18.18 -11.90
N ALA A 771 32.26 18.26 -12.05
CA ALA A 771 32.97 17.51 -13.08
C ALA A 771 33.05 16.02 -12.70
N PHE A 772 33.35 15.72 -11.44
CA PHE A 772 33.30 14.37 -10.88
C PHE A 772 31.88 13.78 -10.95
N LYS A 773 30.85 14.55 -10.56
CA LYS A 773 29.45 14.09 -10.65
C LYS A 773 29.05 13.76 -12.08
N ARG A 774 29.39 14.63 -13.04
CA ARG A 774 29.14 14.40 -14.46
C ARG A 774 29.89 13.16 -14.96
N GLY A 775 31.16 13.02 -14.61
CA GLY A 775 31.97 11.84 -14.94
C GLY A 775 31.33 10.53 -14.47
N LEU A 776 30.82 10.49 -13.24
CA LEU A 776 30.06 9.35 -12.72
C LEU A 776 28.76 9.10 -13.50
N LEU A 777 27.93 10.12 -13.70
CA LEU A 777 26.62 10.01 -14.38
C LEU A 777 26.74 9.57 -15.84
N GLU A 778 27.72 10.10 -16.57
CA GLU A 778 27.87 9.82 -18.01
C GLU A 778 28.63 8.52 -18.30
N ASN A 779 29.65 8.16 -17.49
CA ASN A 779 30.60 7.11 -17.84
C ASN A 779 30.56 5.87 -16.94
N VAL A 780 30.11 6.00 -15.69
CA VAL A 780 30.25 4.91 -14.69
C VAL A 780 28.89 4.31 -14.33
N LEU A 781 27.93 5.15 -13.97
CA LEU A 781 26.59 4.72 -13.53
C LEU A 781 25.78 3.97 -14.61
N PRO A 782 25.85 4.29 -15.91
CA PRO A 782 25.16 3.54 -16.96
C PRO A 782 25.66 2.09 -17.12
N ALA A 783 26.90 1.81 -16.72
CA ALA A 783 27.49 0.47 -16.74
C ALA A 783 27.38 -0.28 -15.39
N ALA A 784 26.96 0.41 -14.33
CA ALA A 784 26.88 -0.15 -12.98
C ALA A 784 25.46 -0.66 -12.68
N ALA A 785 25.35 -1.86 -12.10
CA ALA A 785 24.08 -2.34 -11.56
C ALA A 785 23.85 -1.73 -10.16
N PRO A 786 22.74 -1.00 -9.92
CA PRO A 786 22.44 -0.47 -8.58
C PRO A 786 22.09 -1.60 -7.61
N GLU A 787 22.63 -1.53 -6.37
CA GLU A 787 22.24 -2.45 -5.28
C GLU A 787 20.83 -2.17 -4.74
N PHE A 788 20.38 -0.93 -4.88
CA PHE A 788 19.04 -0.48 -4.53
C PHE A 788 18.50 0.34 -5.69
N ASN A 789 17.30 0.03 -6.16
CA ASN A 789 16.58 0.78 -7.19
C ASN A 789 15.10 0.66 -6.85
N GLN A 790 14.51 1.72 -6.32
CA GLN A 790 13.12 1.73 -5.88
C GLN A 790 12.42 3.02 -6.33
N VAL A 791 11.12 2.92 -6.60
CA VAL A 791 10.30 4.02 -7.11
C VAL A 791 9.23 4.37 -6.07
N THR A 792 8.96 5.66 -5.90
CA THR A 792 7.86 6.14 -5.05
C THR A 792 6.54 6.22 -5.82
N GLU A 793 5.43 6.37 -5.10
CA GLU A 793 4.08 6.48 -5.66
C GLU A 793 3.91 7.65 -6.66
N ASP A 794 4.75 8.67 -6.55
CA ASP A 794 4.86 9.83 -7.45
C ASP A 794 5.96 9.70 -8.52
N GLY A 795 6.50 8.49 -8.73
CA GLY A 795 7.44 8.18 -9.82
C GLY A 795 8.89 8.57 -9.56
N ILE A 796 9.23 9.12 -8.40
CA ILE A 796 10.63 9.47 -8.08
C ILE A 796 11.42 8.18 -7.84
N VAL A 797 12.47 7.97 -8.64
CA VAL A 797 13.36 6.82 -8.51
C VAL A 797 14.52 7.16 -7.59
N PHE A 798 14.84 6.26 -6.68
CA PHE A 798 15.94 6.37 -5.73
C PHE A 798 16.89 5.19 -5.92
N ARG A 799 18.18 5.45 -6.20
CA ARG A 799 19.16 4.39 -6.46
C ARG A 799 20.41 4.50 -5.61
N ILE A 800 20.99 3.35 -5.25
CA ILE A 800 22.27 3.25 -4.55
C ILE A 800 23.18 2.32 -5.33
N TYR A 801 24.33 2.85 -5.72
CA TYR A 801 25.40 2.13 -6.40
C TYR A 801 26.58 1.98 -5.45
N LYS A 802 27.22 0.80 -5.46
CA LYS A 802 28.53 0.61 -4.84
C LYS A 802 29.60 0.46 -5.93
N ILE A 803 30.60 1.34 -5.89
CA ILE A 803 31.67 1.43 -6.87
C ILE A 803 32.99 1.45 -6.08
N GLY A 804 33.60 0.28 -5.90
CA GLY A 804 34.72 0.12 -4.96
C GLY A 804 34.31 0.53 -3.55
N SER A 805 35.09 1.42 -2.93
CA SER A 805 34.82 2.01 -1.60
C SER A 805 33.83 3.18 -1.62
N LEU A 806 33.19 3.49 -2.75
CA LEU A 806 32.21 4.56 -2.87
C LEU A 806 30.78 4.02 -2.85
N GLU A 807 29.93 4.62 -2.02
CA GLU A 807 28.47 4.50 -2.14
C GLU A 807 27.91 5.79 -2.77
N VAL A 808 27.50 5.69 -4.03
CA VAL A 808 26.88 6.79 -4.78
C VAL A 808 25.37 6.63 -4.71
N ARG A 809 24.69 7.63 -4.17
CA ARG A 809 23.23 7.68 -4.12
C ARG A 809 22.70 8.68 -5.12
N THR A 810 21.75 8.27 -5.94
CA THR A 810 21.12 9.11 -6.96
C THR A 810 19.61 9.17 -6.76
N MET A 811 19.01 10.22 -7.31
CA MET A 811 17.57 10.36 -7.45
C MET A 811 17.22 10.79 -8.87
N GLN A 812 16.03 10.42 -9.32
CA GLN A 812 15.49 10.83 -10.61
C GLN A 812 14.02 11.19 -10.42
N GLU A 813 13.65 12.43 -10.72
CA GLU A 813 12.25 12.87 -10.76
C GLU A 813 11.62 12.52 -12.11
N ALA A 814 10.29 12.54 -12.19
CA ALA A 814 9.58 12.29 -13.44
C ALA A 814 9.99 13.32 -14.51
N ASP A 815 10.23 12.85 -15.73
CA ASP A 815 10.73 13.62 -16.89
C ASP A 815 12.11 14.30 -16.72
N GLU A 816 12.80 14.12 -15.59
CA GLU A 816 14.11 14.72 -15.31
C GLU A 816 15.26 13.67 -15.45
N PRO A 817 16.49 14.11 -15.76
CA PRO A 817 17.64 13.21 -15.78
C PRO A 817 18.01 12.73 -14.37
N GLU A 818 18.70 11.59 -14.28
CA GLU A 818 19.25 11.11 -13.02
C GLU A 818 20.30 12.08 -12.46
N ALA A 819 20.21 12.38 -11.16
CA ALA A 819 21.09 13.31 -10.46
C ALA A 819 21.70 12.66 -9.21
N ILE A 820 22.97 12.96 -8.93
CA ILE A 820 23.67 12.48 -7.72
C ILE A 820 23.17 13.28 -6.51
N ALA A 821 22.55 12.57 -5.57
CA ALA A 821 22.07 13.11 -4.30
C ALA A 821 23.23 13.29 -3.30
N VAL A 822 24.04 12.24 -3.15
CA VAL A 822 25.19 12.22 -2.22
C VAL A 822 26.18 11.13 -2.60
N VAL A 823 27.46 11.37 -2.35
CA VAL A 823 28.53 10.36 -2.42
C VAL A 823 29.06 10.13 -1.01
N PHE A 824 29.20 8.87 -0.62
CA PHE A 824 29.90 8.47 0.59
C PHE A 824 31.12 7.63 0.24
N SER A 825 32.14 7.66 1.09
CA SER A 825 33.21 6.65 1.12
C SER A 825 33.03 5.75 2.34
N SER A 826 33.12 4.43 2.13
CA SER A 826 33.31 3.44 3.19
C SER A 826 34.79 3.42 3.58
N GLY A 827 35.17 4.28 4.53
CA GLY A 827 36.47 4.17 5.17
C GLY A 827 36.54 2.88 5.99
N THR A 828 37.65 2.15 5.92
CA THR A 828 37.89 1.03 6.84
C THR A 828 37.85 1.56 8.28
N ALA A 829 37.05 0.94 9.13
CA ALA A 829 36.81 1.39 10.50
C ALA A 829 38.05 1.16 11.38
N SER A 830 39.02 2.08 11.29
CA SER A 830 40.13 2.13 12.23
C SER A 830 39.60 2.37 13.65
N TRP A 831 40.24 1.78 14.66
CA TRP A 831 39.86 2.04 16.04
C TRP A 831 40.25 3.46 16.43
N GLU A 832 39.34 4.43 16.28
CA GLU A 832 39.46 5.78 16.84
C GLU A 832 39.24 5.77 18.37
N GLY A 833 39.98 4.90 19.06
CA GLY A 833 40.10 4.86 20.51
C GLY A 833 41.52 5.27 20.91
N LYS A 834 41.65 6.26 21.79
CA LYS A 834 42.89 6.39 22.56
C LYS A 834 43.09 5.08 23.32
N ALA A 835 44.27 4.48 23.24
CA ALA A 835 44.65 3.33 24.05
C ALA A 835 44.80 3.77 25.52
N VAL A 836 43.67 4.00 26.18
CA VAL A 836 43.61 4.35 27.60
C VAL A 836 43.61 3.06 28.38
N ASP A 837 44.79 2.71 28.87
CA ASP A 837 44.99 1.64 29.83
C ASP A 837 44.45 2.05 31.21
N SER A 838 43.13 2.05 31.37
CA SER A 838 42.52 2.22 32.69
C SER A 838 42.82 0.99 33.55
N GLU A 839 43.61 1.19 34.63
CA GLU A 839 43.88 0.13 35.60
C GLU A 839 42.61 -0.48 36.18
N ASP A 840 41.55 0.31 36.33
CA ASP A 840 40.29 -0.13 36.92
C ASP A 840 39.64 -1.27 36.11
N VAL A 841 39.70 -1.19 34.78
CA VAL A 841 39.14 -2.24 33.90
C VAL A 841 40.06 -3.44 33.80
N LEU A 842 41.37 -3.29 33.99
CA LEU A 842 42.29 -4.43 34.10
C LEU A 842 41.99 -5.30 35.34
N ARG A 843 41.38 -4.72 36.39
CA ARG A 843 40.94 -5.43 37.59
C ARG A 843 39.54 -6.05 37.46
N ASP A 844 38.82 -5.83 36.36
CA ASP A 844 37.51 -6.41 36.15
C ASP A 844 37.60 -7.90 35.77
N ARG A 845 36.71 -8.70 36.36
CA ARG A 845 36.52 -10.11 36.03
C ARG A 845 35.84 -10.24 34.66
N LEU A 846 36.34 -11.14 33.82
CA LEU A 846 35.71 -11.45 32.54
C LEU A 846 34.53 -12.39 32.76
N VAL A 847 33.39 -12.09 32.14
CA VAL A 847 32.19 -12.95 32.20
C VAL A 847 31.93 -13.66 30.89
N LYS A 848 32.24 -13.03 29.74
CA LYS A 848 31.89 -13.58 28.42
C LYS A 848 32.93 -13.22 27.37
N CYS A 849 33.19 -14.13 26.44
CA CYS A 849 34.04 -13.91 25.29
C CYS A 849 33.29 -14.24 24.00
N LYS A 850 33.50 -13.42 22.98
CA LYS A 850 32.89 -13.54 21.64
C LYS A 850 33.99 -13.43 20.59
N VAL A 851 34.06 -14.39 19.67
CA VAL A 851 35.05 -14.40 18.57
C VAL A 851 34.37 -14.00 17.27
N TYR A 852 34.91 -12.98 16.61
CA TYR A 852 34.40 -12.44 15.37
C TYR A 852 35.39 -12.66 14.21
N VAL A 853 34.86 -12.79 13.00
CA VAL A 853 35.64 -12.80 11.75
C VAL A 853 35.05 -11.84 10.73
N GLU A 854 35.89 -11.05 10.10
CA GLU A 854 35.54 -10.15 9.00
C GLU A 854 36.39 -10.50 7.76
N ALA A 855 35.86 -10.24 6.58
CA ALA A 855 36.67 -10.30 5.35
C ALA A 855 37.54 -9.04 5.29
N MET A 856 38.82 -9.16 4.96
CA MET A 856 39.60 -7.99 4.55
C MET A 856 39.31 -7.67 3.09
N GLU A 857 39.03 -6.40 2.81
CA GLU A 857 39.10 -5.89 1.45
C GLU A 857 40.54 -5.92 0.97
N GLN A 858 40.72 -6.37 -0.28
CA GLN A 858 42.02 -6.76 -0.83
C GLN A 858 42.75 -5.55 -1.44
N GLU A 859 42.79 -4.43 -0.72
CA GLU A 859 43.47 -3.23 -1.19
C GLU A 859 45.00 -3.44 -1.19
N SER A 860 45.60 -3.15 -2.36
CA SER A 860 47.04 -2.91 -2.55
C SER A 860 48.05 -4.08 -2.56
N GLN A 861 47.65 -5.35 -2.76
CA GLN A 861 48.60 -6.44 -3.11
C GLN A 861 48.61 -6.78 -4.62
N LEU A 862 48.88 -5.79 -5.47
CA LEU A 862 48.61 -5.93 -6.91
C LEU A 862 49.66 -6.72 -7.73
N HIS A 863 50.84 -7.06 -7.19
CA HIS A 863 51.94 -7.58 -8.03
C HIS A 863 52.70 -8.88 -7.67
N LEU A 864 52.70 -9.40 -6.42
CA LEU A 864 53.65 -10.50 -6.07
C LEU A 864 53.10 -11.62 -5.15
N ALA A 865 52.02 -12.30 -5.53
CA ALA A 865 51.78 -13.72 -5.18
C ALA A 865 50.62 -14.33 -6.00
N LYS A 866 50.79 -15.56 -6.52
CA LYS A 866 49.67 -16.35 -7.09
C LYS A 866 48.78 -17.03 -6.02
N ASP A 867 49.23 -17.07 -4.77
CA ASP A 867 48.53 -17.68 -3.64
C ASP A 867 47.71 -16.67 -2.83
N ALA A 868 46.91 -15.86 -3.52
CA ALA A 868 46.02 -14.86 -2.93
C ALA A 868 44.84 -15.52 -2.18
N ARG A 869 45.11 -16.10 -1.02
CA ARG A 869 44.08 -16.58 -0.07
C ARG A 869 43.27 -15.39 0.43
N THR A 870 41.97 -15.58 0.58
CA THR A 870 41.06 -14.58 1.15
C THR A 870 41.43 -14.28 2.60
N GLY A 871 42.16 -13.20 2.82
CA GLY A 871 42.59 -12.77 4.15
C GLY A 871 41.39 -12.45 5.03
N CYS A 872 41.11 -13.30 6.00
CA CYS A 872 40.14 -13.02 7.05
C CYS A 872 40.84 -12.36 8.23
N ASN A 873 40.23 -11.31 8.79
CA ASN A 873 40.69 -10.74 10.05
C ASN A 873 39.87 -11.31 11.22
N PHE A 874 40.53 -11.58 12.35
CA PHE A 874 39.92 -12.22 13.51
C PHE A 874 40.17 -11.37 14.75
N TYR A 875 39.09 -11.02 15.46
CA TYR A 875 39.15 -10.26 16.69
C TYR A 875 38.25 -10.88 17.76
N ILE A 876 38.53 -10.54 19.01
CA ILE A 876 37.78 -11.02 20.17
C ILE A 876 37.26 -9.84 20.96
N VAL A 877 35.97 -9.95 21.33
CA VAL A 877 35.31 -9.05 22.27
C VAL A 877 35.17 -9.79 23.60
N LEU A 878 35.76 -9.22 24.65
CA LEU A 878 35.67 -9.68 26.03
C LEU A 878 34.71 -8.75 26.78
N GLU A 879 33.73 -9.31 27.46
CA GLU A 879 32.76 -8.61 28.29
C GLU A 879 33.08 -8.88 29.75
N THR A 880 33.16 -7.81 30.54
CA THR A 880 33.45 -7.83 31.98
C THR A 880 32.17 -7.85 32.82
N GLU A 881 32.27 -8.20 34.10
CA GLU A 881 31.13 -8.13 35.02
C GLU A 881 30.57 -6.71 35.21
N LYS A 882 31.41 -5.67 35.05
CA LYS A 882 30.99 -4.26 35.05
C LYS A 882 30.46 -3.78 33.68
N LYS A 883 30.25 -4.69 32.72
CA LYS A 883 29.79 -4.43 31.34
C LYS A 883 30.73 -3.59 30.47
N ASN A 884 31.97 -3.36 30.90
CA ASN A 884 33.04 -2.91 29.99
C ASN A 884 33.27 -3.97 28.91
N ARG A 885 33.52 -3.51 27.68
CA ARG A 885 33.84 -4.34 26.51
C ARG A 885 35.26 -4.04 26.07
N ILE A 886 36.06 -5.08 25.88
CA ILE A 886 37.46 -4.99 25.48
C ILE A 886 37.59 -5.70 24.14
N VAL A 887 38.20 -5.05 23.15
CA VAL A 887 38.48 -5.66 21.85
C VAL A 887 39.97 -5.92 21.72
N THR A 888 40.31 -7.10 21.22
CA THR A 888 41.69 -7.48 20.96
C THR A 888 41.84 -8.33 19.71
N GLU A 889 42.87 -8.05 18.93
CA GLU A 889 43.25 -8.73 17.69
C GLU A 889 44.76 -8.65 17.46
N ALA A 890 45.27 -9.43 16.50
CA ALA A 890 46.60 -9.24 15.95
C ALA A 890 46.48 -8.56 14.59
N LEU A 891 47.20 -7.45 14.40
CA LEU A 891 47.20 -6.68 13.16
C LEU A 891 48.06 -7.35 12.08
N GLY A 892 48.03 -6.83 10.85
CA GLY A 892 48.80 -7.38 9.72
C GLY A 892 50.32 -7.47 9.95
N ALA A 893 50.88 -6.52 10.69
CA ALA A 893 52.30 -6.51 11.10
C ALA A 893 52.60 -7.35 12.35
N GLY A 894 51.62 -8.09 12.88
CA GLY A 894 51.74 -8.90 14.09
C GLY A 894 51.71 -8.14 15.42
N ALA A 895 51.66 -6.82 15.40
CA ALA A 895 51.33 -6.01 16.57
C ALA A 895 49.95 -6.41 17.13
N LEU A 896 49.86 -6.62 18.44
CA LEU A 896 48.60 -6.91 19.13
C LEU A 896 47.93 -5.60 19.53
N SER A 897 46.63 -5.47 19.26
CA SER A 897 45.82 -4.33 19.70
C SER A 897 45.00 -4.67 20.95
N TRP A 898 44.74 -3.64 21.74
CA TRP A 898 43.91 -3.69 22.94
C TRP A 898 43.12 -2.38 23.01
N VAL A 899 41.81 -2.45 22.83
CA VAL A 899 40.94 -1.27 22.76
C VAL A 899 39.78 -1.44 23.74
N GLN A 900 39.73 -0.58 24.75
CA GLN A 900 38.66 -0.58 25.76
C GLN A 900 37.49 0.29 25.29
N ASN A 901 36.27 -0.23 25.42
CA ASN A 901 35.01 0.42 25.09
C ASN A 901 35.03 1.19 23.75
N PRO A 902 35.45 0.58 22.62
CA PRO A 902 35.48 1.30 21.35
C PRO A 902 34.08 1.77 20.96
N HIS A 903 33.97 3.05 20.63
CA HIS A 903 32.68 3.69 20.35
C HIS A 903 32.00 3.12 19.10
N ASN A 904 32.78 2.58 18.16
CA ASN A 904 32.38 1.91 16.92
C ASN A 904 32.39 0.37 17.02
N LEU A 905 32.30 -0.20 18.24
CA LEU A 905 32.30 -1.65 18.42
C LEU A 905 31.07 -2.33 17.80
N GLU A 906 29.87 -1.80 18.03
CA GLU A 906 28.66 -2.41 17.46
C GLU A 906 28.64 -2.30 15.92
N ASP A 907 29.19 -1.21 15.40
CA ASP A 907 29.39 -0.97 13.96
C ASP A 907 30.25 -2.08 13.35
N ARG A 908 31.46 -2.32 13.88
CA ARG A 908 32.36 -3.37 13.38
C ARG A 908 31.84 -4.78 13.65
N ASN A 909 31.14 -5.01 14.77
CA ASN A 909 30.44 -6.27 15.05
C ASN A 909 29.35 -6.58 14.01
N SER A 910 28.75 -5.56 13.38
CA SER A 910 27.73 -5.76 12.34
C SER A 910 28.31 -6.09 10.95
N LEU A 911 29.58 -5.75 10.71
CA LEU A 911 30.33 -6.11 9.50
C LEU A 911 31.00 -7.50 9.61
N ALA A 912 31.26 -7.94 10.84
CA ALA A 912 31.87 -9.23 11.15
C ALA A 912 30.83 -10.30 11.48
N LYS A 913 31.25 -11.56 11.41
CA LYS A 913 30.44 -12.74 11.79
C LYS A 913 30.86 -13.27 13.15
N LEU A 914 29.89 -13.47 14.03
CA LEU A 914 30.09 -14.12 15.31
C LEU A 914 30.32 -15.63 15.09
N LEU A 915 31.53 -16.12 15.36
CA LEU A 915 31.89 -17.53 15.20
C LEU A 915 31.63 -18.35 16.46
N PHE A 916 31.98 -17.79 17.63
CA PHE A 916 31.94 -18.48 18.92
C PHE A 916 31.52 -17.52 20.03
N THR A 917 30.82 -18.05 21.02
CA THR A 917 30.50 -17.36 22.28
C THR A 917 30.68 -18.35 23.43
N ALA A 918 31.43 -17.96 24.46
CA ALA A 918 31.56 -18.74 25.67
C ALA A 918 31.65 -17.84 26.90
N ASP A 919 31.11 -18.33 28.00
CA ASP A 919 31.36 -17.75 29.32
C ASP A 919 32.84 -17.94 29.67
N CYS A 920 33.42 -16.95 30.34
CA CYS A 920 34.80 -17.02 30.80
C CYS A 920 34.89 -17.85 32.09
N LYS A 921 36.08 -18.35 32.43
CA LYS A 921 36.33 -18.96 33.73
C LYS A 921 36.16 -17.92 34.84
N ASP A 922 35.64 -18.33 35.99
CA ASP A 922 35.32 -17.42 37.09
C ASP A 922 36.52 -16.66 37.68
N GLU A 923 37.75 -17.10 37.45
CA GLU A 923 38.97 -16.49 37.99
C GLU A 923 39.82 -15.73 36.97
N VAL A 924 39.31 -15.47 35.75
CA VAL A 924 40.07 -14.74 34.71
C VAL A 924 39.68 -13.26 34.67
N TYR A 925 40.67 -12.40 34.83
CA TYR A 925 40.55 -10.94 34.80
C TYR A 925 41.14 -10.36 33.51
N ALA A 926 40.75 -9.14 33.15
CA ALA A 926 41.28 -8.46 31.97
C ALA A 926 42.80 -8.28 32.00
N ARG A 927 43.41 -8.01 33.17
CA ARG A 927 44.87 -7.97 33.34
C ARG A 927 45.57 -9.26 32.92
N ASP A 928 44.93 -10.42 33.13
CA ASP A 928 45.55 -11.72 32.87
C ASP A 928 45.64 -11.97 31.37
N VAL A 929 44.63 -11.54 30.60
CA VAL A 929 44.67 -11.57 29.12
C VAL A 929 45.72 -10.62 28.57
N LYS A 930 45.87 -9.45 29.18
CA LYS A 930 46.89 -8.48 28.78
C LYS A 930 48.31 -8.90 29.14
N GLN A 931 48.49 -9.61 30.26
CA GLN A 931 49.75 -10.29 30.58
C GLN A 931 50.00 -11.43 29.59
N PHE A 932 48.98 -12.22 29.27
CA PHE A 932 49.05 -13.29 28.27
C PHE A 932 49.49 -12.76 26.91
N GLN A 933 48.95 -11.63 26.43
CA GLN A 933 49.42 -10.93 25.21
C GLN A 933 50.93 -10.68 25.21
N ARG A 934 51.49 -10.19 26.32
CA ARG A 934 52.93 -9.89 26.44
C ARG A 934 53.80 -11.15 26.39
N THR A 935 53.28 -12.28 26.85
CA THR A 935 53.98 -13.58 26.85
C THR A 935 53.75 -14.42 25.60
N LEU A 936 52.77 -14.06 24.76
CA LEU A 936 52.31 -14.88 23.65
C LEU A 936 53.21 -14.71 22.42
N VAL A 937 54.15 -15.63 22.25
CA VAL A 937 54.93 -15.76 21.01
C VAL A 937 54.05 -16.39 19.93
N LEU A 938 53.71 -15.60 18.91
CA LEU A 938 52.96 -16.09 17.73
C LEU A 938 53.93 -16.43 16.59
N PRO A 939 53.70 -17.53 15.84
CA PRO A 939 54.53 -17.86 14.69
C PRO A 939 54.25 -16.89 13.52
N PRO A 940 55.28 -16.39 12.80
CA PRO A 940 55.10 -15.51 11.64
C PRO A 940 54.51 -16.29 10.45
N SER A 941 53.20 -16.44 10.43
CA SER A 941 52.46 -17.20 9.42
C SER A 941 51.24 -16.43 8.90
N ALA A 942 50.74 -16.80 7.72
CA ALA A 942 49.51 -16.22 7.16
C ALA A 942 48.26 -16.43 8.04
N GLY A 943 48.34 -17.31 9.05
CA GLY A 943 47.27 -17.55 10.03
C GLY A 943 47.39 -16.77 11.34
N LEU A 944 48.36 -15.86 11.47
CA LEU A 944 48.72 -15.16 12.72
C LEU A 944 47.51 -14.68 13.55
N ARG A 945 46.57 -14.00 12.89
CA ARG A 945 45.38 -13.41 13.52
C ARG A 945 44.40 -14.47 14.02
N LYS A 946 44.23 -15.55 13.24
CA LYS A 946 43.44 -16.73 13.61
C LYS A 946 44.06 -17.44 14.82
N HIS A 947 45.39 -17.62 14.84
CA HIS A 947 46.08 -18.23 15.98
C HIS A 947 45.98 -17.37 17.24
N TYR A 948 46.11 -16.06 17.12
CA TYR A 948 45.92 -15.13 18.24
C TYR A 948 44.53 -15.26 18.86
N ALA A 949 43.47 -15.19 18.04
CA ALA A 949 42.11 -15.39 18.50
C ALA A 949 41.92 -16.80 19.11
N LYS A 950 42.44 -17.86 18.47
CA LYS A 950 42.42 -19.24 19.01
C LYS A 950 43.05 -19.29 20.42
N ALA A 951 44.20 -18.66 20.62
CA ALA A 951 44.95 -18.66 21.86
C ALA A 951 44.21 -17.93 22.99
N VAL A 952 43.75 -16.70 22.75
CA VAL A 952 43.04 -15.88 23.74
C VAL A 952 41.72 -16.51 24.16
N TYR A 953 40.91 -16.99 23.20
CA TYR A 953 39.64 -17.66 23.52
C TYR A 953 39.86 -18.93 24.36
N LYS A 954 40.87 -19.74 24.03
CA LYS A 954 41.24 -20.93 24.82
C LYS A 954 41.72 -20.55 26.23
N PHE A 955 42.46 -19.45 26.37
CA PHE A 955 42.92 -18.95 27.65
C PHE A 955 41.74 -18.56 28.55
N VAL A 956 40.85 -17.66 28.09
CA VAL A 956 39.75 -17.11 28.90
C VAL A 956 38.63 -18.10 29.19
N SER A 957 38.24 -18.93 28.22
CA SER A 957 37.12 -19.89 28.37
C SER A 957 37.56 -21.28 28.85
N GLY A 958 38.85 -21.61 28.73
CA GLY A 958 39.36 -22.98 28.90
C GLY A 958 38.98 -23.94 27.77
N ARG A 959 38.13 -23.52 26.83
CA ARG A 959 37.67 -24.33 25.70
C ARG A 959 38.60 -24.10 24.51
N SER A 960 39.34 -25.12 24.12
CA SER A 960 39.96 -25.15 22.79
C SER A 960 38.89 -25.18 21.70
N PHE A 961 39.24 -24.82 20.47
CA PHE A 961 38.44 -25.00 19.24
C PHE A 961 38.33 -26.50 18.85
N ARG A 962 38.09 -27.40 19.82
CA ARG A 962 38.04 -28.85 19.59
C ARG A 962 36.64 -29.27 19.17
N GLY A 963 36.50 -29.31 17.86
CA GLY A 963 35.40 -29.83 17.08
C GLY A 963 35.69 -29.39 15.64
N LYS A 964 35.47 -30.26 14.65
CA LYS A 964 35.65 -29.86 13.25
C LYS A 964 34.90 -28.55 13.03
N TRP A 965 35.55 -27.57 12.38
CA TRP A 965 34.90 -26.31 12.00
C TRP A 965 33.56 -26.63 11.30
N GLY A 966 32.50 -25.90 11.65
CA GLY A 966 31.11 -26.28 11.35
C GLY A 966 30.33 -26.96 12.49
N GLY A 967 30.96 -27.27 13.62
CA GLY A 967 30.29 -27.61 14.88
C GLY A 967 29.39 -28.86 14.83
N LYS A 968 28.32 -28.88 15.65
CA LYS A 968 27.31 -29.96 15.58
C LYS A 968 26.38 -29.69 14.40
N LEU A 969 26.75 -30.17 13.21
CA LEU A 969 25.95 -30.07 11.98
C LEU A 969 24.51 -30.54 12.22
N ARG A 970 23.58 -29.59 12.36
CA ARG A 970 22.15 -29.89 12.42
C ARG A 970 21.66 -30.08 11.00
N ARG A 971 21.26 -31.31 10.66
CA ARG A 971 20.56 -31.56 9.39
C ARG A 971 19.24 -30.81 9.40
N PHE A 972 19.12 -29.84 8.53
CA PHE A 972 17.83 -29.35 8.10
C PHE A 972 17.23 -30.44 7.20
N ALA A 973 16.17 -31.10 7.67
CA ALA A 973 15.27 -31.79 6.76
C ALA A 973 14.29 -30.71 6.27
N PRO A 974 14.30 -30.32 4.98
CA PRO A 974 13.23 -29.49 4.46
C PRO A 974 11.89 -30.22 4.66
N PRO A 975 10.75 -29.50 4.79
CA PRO A 975 9.45 -30.13 4.62
C PRO A 975 9.45 -30.89 3.27
N PRO A 976 8.84 -32.08 3.18
CA PRO A 976 8.89 -32.89 1.97
C PRO A 976 8.37 -32.06 0.80
N GLN A 977 9.22 -31.85 -0.20
CA GLN A 977 8.83 -31.16 -1.42
C GLN A 977 7.75 -31.98 -2.11
N GLY A 978 6.51 -31.48 -2.09
CA GLY A 978 5.43 -32.03 -2.90
C GLY A 978 5.88 -32.01 -4.36
N GLY A 979 5.93 -33.19 -4.98
CA GLY A 979 6.39 -33.33 -6.35
C GLY A 979 5.51 -32.60 -7.35
N ASN A 980 6.04 -32.40 -8.57
CA ASN A 980 5.28 -31.87 -9.71
C ASN A 980 3.94 -32.60 -9.87
N LEU A 981 2.84 -31.86 -9.70
CA LEU A 981 1.54 -32.22 -10.23
C LEU A 981 1.11 -31.15 -11.24
N GLY A 982 1.31 -31.46 -12.52
CA GLY A 982 0.64 -30.74 -13.59
C GLY A 982 -0.85 -31.09 -13.62
N LEU A 983 -1.67 -30.09 -13.92
CA LEU A 983 -3.03 -30.16 -14.47
C LEU A 983 -3.79 -31.50 -14.37
N ALA A 984 -4.63 -31.63 -13.35
CA ALA A 984 -5.88 -32.39 -13.41
C ALA A 984 -6.92 -31.75 -12.47
N ALA A 985 -8.21 -31.91 -12.78
CA ALA A 985 -9.29 -31.12 -12.20
C ALA A 985 -9.78 -31.59 -10.82
N LEU A 986 -10.60 -30.72 -10.20
CA LEU A 986 -11.28 -30.86 -8.90
C LEU A 986 -11.85 -32.26 -8.61
N GLY A 987 -11.57 -32.80 -7.42
CA GLY A 987 -12.19 -34.02 -6.89
C GLY A 987 -11.98 -34.18 -5.38
N ARG A 988 -13.01 -34.64 -4.66
CA ARG A 988 -12.99 -34.85 -3.20
C ARG A 988 -12.28 -36.17 -2.85
N SER A 989 -11.47 -36.20 -1.79
CA SER A 989 -11.83 -36.86 -0.51
C SER A 989 -10.70 -36.72 0.52
N SER A 990 -11.01 -37.08 1.77
CA SER A 990 -10.00 -37.45 2.77
C SER A 990 -9.31 -38.78 2.41
N ASP A 991 -8.42 -39.22 3.30
CA ASP A 991 -7.88 -40.58 3.41
C ASP A 991 -6.57 -40.88 2.67
N PHE A 992 -5.48 -40.22 3.09
CA PHE A 992 -4.14 -40.84 3.03
C PHE A 992 -3.23 -40.31 4.14
N LEU A 993 -2.97 -41.16 5.16
CA LEU A 993 -1.67 -41.39 5.81
C LEU A 993 -1.87 -42.07 7.18
N ASN A 994 -1.77 -43.40 7.20
CA ASN A 994 -1.63 -44.17 8.43
C ASN A 994 -0.47 -45.18 8.25
N VAL A 995 0.77 -44.68 8.32
CA VAL A 995 1.99 -45.52 8.31
C VAL A 995 2.94 -45.01 9.40
N MET A 996 3.10 -45.81 10.45
CA MET A 996 4.07 -45.55 11.52
C MET A 996 5.52 -45.70 11.06
N TRP A 997 6.45 -45.05 11.76
CA TRP A 997 7.77 -45.63 12.00
C TRP A 997 8.21 -45.44 13.46
N LEU A 998 8.45 -46.56 14.13
CA LEU A 998 8.93 -46.62 15.52
C LEU A 998 10.44 -46.43 15.60
N ALA A 999 10.90 -45.85 16.72
CA ALA A 999 12.32 -45.59 16.95
C ALA A 999 13.13 -46.87 17.18
N ARG A 1000 14.30 -46.99 16.52
CA ARG A 1000 15.33 -47.97 16.87
C ARG A 1000 16.26 -47.40 17.95
N LYS A 1001 16.22 -47.99 19.15
CA LYS A 1001 17.27 -47.87 20.18
C LYS A 1001 18.14 -49.14 20.18
N SER A 1002 19.38 -48.99 20.64
CA SER A 1002 20.40 -50.03 20.69
C SER A 1002 20.33 -50.90 21.95
N SER A 1003 20.57 -52.20 21.80
CA SER A 1003 21.18 -53.06 22.85
C SER A 1003 21.82 -54.31 22.23
N ASN A 1004 22.80 -54.89 22.95
CA ASN A 1004 23.66 -55.98 22.49
C ASN A 1004 23.06 -57.39 22.74
N LYS A 1005 23.59 -58.37 21.99
CA LYS A 1005 23.78 -59.81 22.31
C LYS A 1005 22.74 -60.52 23.22
N ALA A 1006 22.08 -61.55 22.68
CA ALA A 1006 22.48 -62.95 22.90
C ALA A 1006 21.59 -63.96 22.12
N ASP A 1007 22.26 -64.88 21.42
CA ASP A 1007 22.02 -66.31 21.20
C ASP A 1007 20.62 -66.99 21.05
N LEU A 1008 20.67 -68.01 20.16
CA LEU A 1008 19.91 -69.27 20.06
C LEU A 1008 18.56 -69.36 19.29
N LEU A 1009 18.66 -70.18 18.23
CA LEU A 1009 17.69 -71.14 17.66
C LEU A 1009 16.54 -70.66 16.75
N LYS A 1010 16.47 -71.35 15.59
CA LYS A 1010 15.37 -71.43 14.61
C LYS A 1010 14.30 -72.45 15.12
N PRO A 1011 13.17 -72.78 14.43
CA PRO A 1011 12.75 -72.39 13.06
C PRO A 1011 11.22 -72.19 12.79
N LYS A 1012 10.89 -71.87 11.51
CA LYS A 1012 9.73 -72.36 10.69
C LYS A 1012 8.30 -71.75 10.79
N THR A 1013 7.92 -71.08 9.69
CA THR A 1013 6.64 -71.23 8.89
C THR A 1013 5.32 -70.61 9.47
N PRO A 1014 4.19 -70.49 8.71
CA PRO A 1014 3.92 -69.24 7.96
C PRO A 1014 2.44 -68.73 7.88
N ALA A 1015 2.27 -67.58 7.21
CA ALA A 1015 1.13 -67.18 6.36
C ALA A 1015 -0.23 -66.67 6.97
N TYR A 1016 -0.83 -65.72 6.22
CA TYR A 1016 -2.18 -65.11 6.32
C TYR A 1016 -2.52 -64.37 7.64
N TYR A 1017 -3.10 -63.16 7.65
CA TYR A 1017 -3.79 -62.37 6.62
C TYR A 1017 -3.16 -60.98 6.43
#